data_AF-A0A3C1BHB2-F1
#
_entry.id   AF-A0A3C1BHB2-F1
#
_cell.length_a   1.000
_cell.length_b   1.000
_cell.length_c   1.000
_cell.angle_alpha   90.00
_cell.angle_beta   90.00
_cell.angle_gamma   90.00
#
_symmetry.space_group_name_H-M   'P 1'
#
loop_
_entity.id
_entity.type
_entity.pdbx_description
1 polymer ?
#
loop_
_entity_poly.entity_id
_entity_poly.type
_entity_poly.pdbx_seq_one_letter_code
_entity_poly.pdbx_strand_id
1 'polypeptide(L)'
;MLSACTDRSKNYAENDMVFKDLDTLVKPGDDFFKYANGGWLKKNPIPAAYSSWGIGNVVEEELRDRLKKINIEALNANAEKGSNTQKTGDFYFSGLDTVNIENEGLDPLKAELSKIDGLKDVNELVDEFAHLQTIGVETPVEAGVGQDAKNSGKNMLQLYQGGIGLPSRDYYFNTDQHSSDIRTNYQEEHLPIVYKLSGLSSDEAIAAGKKTYSIEKFLADSSRKLEDLRDAYHNYNKMPLSGLSKLAPDINWKSTFEKMDYKNVDTVIVGQPEYYRALNKALKVFSIGDWKNYLRKNLVTAFSSGLSKPFDRENFRFYGTVLYGNKAQLPRWKRVLDTENGLMGEVPGQIFVKEYFNEQTKERYVKLVEAMRTSFKEHIEKLGWMSAQTKQKAYDKLAKVNPKVGYPDRWKDFSSLTINRGPYALNIMRANNFWHRYNAGKLGKPVDRTEWDMTPQTYNAYYNPSNNEIVLPAAQFLVPGLRDEDMDDAVVYGYAAASTIGHEMTHGFDDQGRQYDIGGNLKEWWLPEDSVKFTKRAQMLINQFNGYSIYGLHVNGKATQDENIADLGGIVIGLDAFKKTDQYKEGKAINGLMPLQRFFLGYALGWLGQERKEALLSQILTNEHAPGFMRVNGPFTDVPEFYEAFHIKKGDKMWLEPDKRVKIW
;
A
#
# COMPACT_ATOMS: atom_id res chain seq x y z
N MET A 1 -49.86 -14.98 -13.23
CA MET A 1 -48.97 -15.95 -12.58
C MET A 1 -48.40 -15.29 -11.34
N LEU A 2 -48.75 -15.82 -10.16
CA LEU A 2 -48.25 -15.38 -8.86
C LEU A 2 -46.75 -15.69 -8.80
N SER A 3 -45.91 -14.65 -8.74
CA SER A 3 -44.48 -14.82 -8.47
C SER A 3 -44.34 -15.12 -6.99
N ALA A 4 -44.08 -16.37 -6.64
CA ALA A 4 -43.77 -16.76 -5.28
C ALA A 4 -42.43 -16.13 -4.88
N CYS A 5 -42.47 -15.20 -3.91
CA CYS A 5 -41.30 -14.89 -3.10
C CYS A 5 -40.94 -16.15 -2.31
N THR A 6 -39.98 -16.93 -2.81
CA THR A 6 -39.28 -17.90 -1.98
C THR A 6 -38.45 -17.14 -0.98
N ASP A 7 -38.95 -17.03 0.25
CA ASP A 7 -38.18 -16.66 1.43
C ASP A 7 -37.13 -17.76 1.64
N ARG A 8 -35.95 -17.63 1.00
CA ARG A 8 -34.82 -18.53 1.26
C ARG A 8 -34.27 -18.13 2.61
N SER A 9 -34.65 -18.85 3.66
CA SER A 9 -33.99 -18.78 4.96
C SER A 9 -32.48 -18.88 4.75
N LYS A 10 -31.70 -17.94 5.30
CA LYS A 10 -30.23 -17.93 5.18
C LYS A 10 -29.66 -19.25 5.69
N ASN A 11 -29.20 -20.12 4.79
CA ASN A 11 -28.51 -21.35 5.15
C ASN A 11 -27.00 -21.11 5.09
N TYR A 12 -26.44 -20.56 6.18
CA TYR A 12 -25.01 -20.29 6.29
C TYR A 12 -24.14 -21.54 6.12
N ALA A 13 -24.68 -22.73 6.43
CA ALA A 13 -23.89 -23.95 6.56
C ALA A 13 -23.36 -24.50 5.23
N GLU A 14 -24.09 -24.36 4.13
CA GLU A 14 -23.70 -24.94 2.83
C GLU A 14 -22.44 -24.28 2.24
N ASN A 15 -22.18 -23.00 2.54
CA ASN A 15 -21.07 -22.21 2.00
C ASN A 15 -20.13 -21.63 3.07
N ASP A 16 -20.11 -22.24 4.26
CA ASP A 16 -19.32 -21.78 5.41
C ASP A 16 -17.81 -22.00 5.23
N MET A 17 -17.11 -21.01 4.65
CA MET A 17 -15.66 -21.12 4.37
C MET A 17 -14.82 -21.21 5.65
N VAL A 18 -15.17 -20.46 6.71
CA VAL A 18 -14.42 -20.47 7.96
C VAL A 18 -14.46 -21.82 8.69
N PHE A 19 -15.47 -22.66 8.38
CA PHE A 19 -15.51 -24.05 8.84
C PHE A 19 -14.76 -25.00 7.89
N LYS A 20 -14.93 -24.84 6.57
CA LYS A 20 -14.32 -25.71 5.54
C LYS A 20 -12.79 -25.59 5.45
N ASP A 21 -12.25 -24.46 5.88
CA ASP A 21 -10.83 -24.13 5.77
C ASP A 21 -10.01 -24.50 7.01
N LEU A 22 -10.67 -24.99 8.07
CA LEU A 22 -10.02 -25.45 9.30
C LEU A 22 -9.02 -26.59 9.04
N ASP A 23 -7.86 -26.53 9.72
CA ASP A 23 -6.93 -27.64 9.88
C ASP A 23 -6.99 -28.18 11.31
N THR A 24 -7.89 -29.12 11.57
CA THR A 24 -8.15 -29.69 12.90
C THR A 24 -6.99 -30.54 13.45
N LEU A 25 -5.94 -30.78 12.66
CA LEU A 25 -4.70 -31.41 13.12
C LEU A 25 -3.78 -30.43 13.86
N VAL A 26 -3.99 -29.13 13.69
CA VAL A 26 -3.27 -28.07 14.41
C VAL A 26 -4.13 -27.65 15.60
N LYS A 27 -3.55 -27.59 16.80
CA LYS A 27 -4.27 -27.06 17.96
C LYS A 27 -4.37 -25.54 17.85
N PRO A 28 -5.54 -24.94 18.13
CA PRO A 28 -5.70 -23.47 18.14
C PRO A 28 -4.65 -22.73 18.98
N GLY A 29 -4.22 -23.32 20.11
CA GLY A 29 -3.20 -22.75 20.98
C GLY A 29 -1.74 -22.94 20.53
N ASP A 30 -1.50 -23.74 19.49
CA ASP A 30 -0.15 -23.92 18.95
C ASP A 30 0.15 -22.95 17.80
N ASP A 31 -0.83 -22.75 16.90
CA ASP A 31 -0.74 -21.86 15.74
C ASP A 31 -2.16 -21.60 15.21
N PHE A 32 -2.81 -20.53 15.69
CA PHE A 32 -4.20 -20.25 15.35
C PHE A 32 -4.40 -19.96 13.87
N PHE A 33 -3.48 -19.23 13.25
CA PHE A 33 -3.50 -18.96 11.82
C PHE A 33 -3.57 -20.27 11.02
N LYS A 34 -2.72 -21.25 11.32
CA LYS A 34 -2.78 -22.56 10.65
C LYS A 34 -4.02 -23.36 11.02
N TYR A 35 -4.48 -23.31 12.27
CA TYR A 35 -5.75 -23.94 12.64
C TYR A 35 -6.92 -23.38 11.81
N ALA A 36 -7.00 -22.06 11.65
CA ALA A 36 -8.09 -21.38 10.95
C ALA A 36 -8.03 -21.56 9.43
N ASN A 37 -6.83 -21.44 8.85
CA ASN A 37 -6.63 -21.30 7.40
C ASN A 37 -5.93 -22.51 6.75
N GLY A 38 -5.38 -23.44 7.54
CA GLY A 38 -4.48 -24.48 7.06
C GLY A 38 -5.11 -25.46 6.07
N GLY A 39 -6.41 -25.72 6.19
CA GLY A 39 -7.16 -26.52 5.23
C GLY A 39 -7.20 -25.89 3.84
N TRP A 40 -7.37 -24.55 3.77
CA TRP A 40 -7.30 -23.81 2.53
C TRP A 40 -5.89 -23.76 1.96
N LEU A 41 -4.88 -23.46 2.80
CA LEU A 41 -3.48 -23.33 2.37
C LEU A 41 -2.94 -24.64 1.74
N LYS A 42 -3.33 -25.80 2.28
CA LYS A 42 -2.98 -27.12 1.73
C LYS A 42 -3.59 -27.37 0.35
N LYS A 43 -4.81 -26.89 0.11
CA LYS A 43 -5.54 -27.07 -1.16
C LYS A 43 -5.14 -26.06 -2.23
N ASN A 44 -4.56 -24.93 -1.83
CA ASN A 44 -4.30 -23.78 -2.71
C ASN A 44 -2.81 -23.39 -2.68
N PRO A 45 -1.91 -24.20 -3.26
CA PRO A 45 -0.49 -23.86 -3.34
C PRO A 45 -0.27 -22.58 -4.15
N ILE A 46 0.79 -21.82 -3.82
CA ILE A 46 1.11 -20.56 -4.50
C ILE A 46 1.31 -20.79 -6.01
N PRO A 47 0.43 -20.28 -6.89
CA PRO A 47 0.59 -20.47 -8.32
C PRO A 47 1.90 -19.84 -8.82
N ALA A 48 2.46 -20.37 -9.90
CA ALA A 48 3.78 -19.98 -10.38
C ALA A 48 3.92 -18.47 -10.62
N ALA A 49 2.82 -17.82 -11.04
CA ALA A 49 2.80 -16.40 -11.40
C ALA A 49 2.75 -15.42 -10.22
N TYR A 50 2.66 -15.91 -8.98
CA TYR A 50 2.50 -15.10 -7.78
C TYR A 50 3.58 -15.42 -6.74
N SER A 51 3.87 -14.41 -5.91
CA SER A 51 4.82 -14.46 -4.80
C SER A 51 4.12 -14.79 -3.49
N SER A 52 2.81 -14.51 -3.43
CA SER A 52 1.91 -14.89 -2.37
C SER A 52 0.63 -15.49 -2.96
N TRP A 53 -0.12 -16.23 -2.14
CA TRP A 53 -1.46 -16.67 -2.51
C TRP A 53 -2.36 -16.69 -1.29
N GLY A 54 -3.45 -15.93 -1.34
CA GLY A 54 -4.35 -15.69 -0.22
C GLY A 54 -5.60 -14.90 -0.62
N ILE A 55 -6.38 -14.45 0.36
CA ILE A 55 -7.65 -13.77 0.17
C ILE A 55 -7.54 -12.58 -0.78
N GLY A 56 -6.53 -11.73 -0.62
CA GLY A 56 -6.30 -10.58 -1.49
C GLY A 56 -6.07 -10.99 -2.96
N ASN A 57 -5.29 -12.05 -3.20
CA ASN A 57 -5.06 -12.54 -4.56
C ASN A 57 -6.32 -13.14 -5.18
N VAL A 58 -7.15 -13.86 -4.41
CA VAL A 58 -8.41 -14.42 -4.92
C VAL A 58 -9.41 -13.31 -5.25
N VAL A 59 -9.50 -12.28 -4.40
CA VAL A 59 -10.29 -11.08 -4.68
C VAL A 59 -9.79 -10.39 -5.96
N GLU A 60 -8.48 -10.17 -6.09
CA GLU A 60 -7.89 -9.56 -7.30
C GLU A 60 -8.22 -10.34 -8.57
N GLU A 61 -8.22 -11.68 -8.53
CA GLU A 61 -8.60 -12.49 -9.69
C GLU A 61 -10.04 -12.24 -10.12
N GLU A 62 -10.97 -12.21 -9.15
CA GLU A 62 -12.38 -11.92 -9.42
C GLU A 62 -12.55 -10.48 -9.96
N LEU A 63 -11.82 -9.52 -9.40
CA LEU A 63 -11.84 -8.13 -9.87
C LEU A 63 -11.28 -8.01 -11.29
N ARG A 64 -10.19 -8.71 -11.60
CA ARG A 64 -9.60 -8.74 -12.96
C ARG A 64 -10.59 -9.29 -13.97
N ASP A 65 -11.35 -10.33 -13.64
CA ASP A 65 -12.37 -10.88 -14.55
C ASP A 65 -13.51 -9.87 -14.81
N ARG A 66 -13.96 -9.16 -13.77
CA ARG A 66 -14.96 -8.08 -13.90
C ARG A 66 -14.43 -6.91 -14.75
N LEU A 67 -13.21 -6.45 -14.49
CA LEU A 67 -12.58 -5.36 -15.26
C LEU A 67 -12.26 -5.77 -16.70
N LYS A 68 -11.90 -7.03 -16.93
CA LYS A 68 -11.70 -7.58 -18.28
C LYS A 68 -12.97 -7.51 -19.10
N LYS A 69 -14.12 -7.86 -18.51
CA LYS A 69 -15.43 -7.74 -19.18
C LYS A 69 -15.70 -6.29 -19.60
N ILE A 70 -15.55 -5.35 -18.68
CA ILE A 70 -15.70 -3.90 -18.94
C ILE A 70 -14.79 -3.44 -20.09
N ASN A 71 -13.53 -3.87 -20.08
CA ASN A 71 -12.55 -3.52 -21.11
C ASN A 71 -12.87 -4.10 -22.49
N ILE A 72 -13.32 -5.36 -22.56
CA ILE A 72 -13.72 -6.00 -23.82
C ILE A 72 -14.96 -5.31 -24.40
N GLU A 73 -15.92 -4.93 -23.57
CA GLU A 73 -17.10 -4.18 -24.01
C GLU A 73 -16.71 -2.80 -24.52
N ALA A 74 -15.83 -2.09 -23.80
CA ALA A 74 -15.31 -0.79 -24.21
C ALA A 74 -14.55 -0.84 -25.55
N LEU A 75 -13.74 -1.87 -25.77
CA LEU A 75 -13.01 -2.12 -27.02
C LEU A 75 -13.94 -2.26 -28.24
N ASN A 76 -15.14 -2.83 -28.03
CA ASN A 76 -16.12 -3.10 -29.08
C ASN A 76 -17.17 -2.00 -29.26
N ALA A 77 -17.21 -1.00 -28.38
CA ALA A 77 -18.30 -0.01 -28.31
C ALA A 77 -18.28 1.06 -29.44
N ASN A 78 -17.25 1.11 -30.29
CA ASN A 78 -17.01 2.19 -31.27
C ASN A 78 -17.26 3.59 -30.66
N ALA A 79 -16.71 3.81 -29.47
CA ALA A 79 -16.99 4.99 -28.66
C ALA A 79 -16.38 6.28 -29.24
N GLU A 80 -16.97 7.42 -28.87
CA GLU A 80 -16.50 8.73 -29.30
C GLU A 80 -15.05 8.99 -28.85
N LYS A 81 -14.23 9.60 -29.72
CA LYS A 81 -12.84 9.94 -29.42
C LYS A 81 -12.76 10.85 -28.21
N GLY A 82 -11.93 10.49 -27.23
CA GLY A 82 -11.78 11.24 -25.99
C GLY A 82 -12.80 10.86 -24.92
N SER A 83 -13.79 10.01 -25.21
CA SER A 83 -14.68 9.45 -24.18
C SER A 83 -13.92 8.49 -23.26
N ASN A 84 -14.45 8.31 -22.05
CA ASN A 84 -13.94 7.33 -21.08
C ASN A 84 -13.96 5.90 -21.63
N THR A 85 -15.03 5.52 -22.33
CA THR A 85 -15.12 4.21 -23.01
C THR A 85 -14.04 4.03 -24.06
N GLN A 86 -13.75 5.05 -24.88
CA GLN A 86 -12.65 4.96 -25.85
C GLN A 86 -11.30 4.82 -25.17
N LYS A 87 -11.02 5.61 -24.11
CA LYS A 87 -9.75 5.50 -23.37
C LYS A 87 -9.54 4.09 -22.82
N THR A 88 -10.57 3.52 -22.20
CA THR A 88 -10.51 2.16 -21.63
C THR A 88 -10.20 1.12 -22.71
N GLY A 89 -10.99 1.10 -23.78
CA GLY A 89 -10.77 0.15 -24.89
C GLY A 89 -9.40 0.31 -25.56
N ASP A 90 -8.96 1.54 -25.82
CA ASP A 90 -7.71 1.79 -26.54
C ASP A 90 -6.46 1.57 -25.68
N PHE A 91 -6.51 1.84 -24.37
CA PHE A 91 -5.41 1.49 -23.47
C PHE A 91 -5.20 -0.03 -23.47
N TYR A 92 -6.28 -0.77 -23.24
CA TYR A 92 -6.27 -2.23 -23.22
C TYR A 92 -5.82 -2.82 -24.55
N PHE A 93 -6.27 -2.26 -25.68
CA PHE A 93 -5.78 -2.63 -27.01
C PHE A 93 -4.27 -2.45 -27.12
N SER A 94 -3.75 -1.26 -26.81
CA SER A 94 -2.32 -0.96 -26.96
C SER A 94 -1.45 -1.90 -26.12
N GLY A 95 -1.89 -2.23 -24.90
CA GLY A 95 -1.17 -3.14 -24.02
C GLY A 95 -1.17 -4.60 -24.49
N LEU A 96 -2.18 -5.03 -25.25
CA LEU A 96 -2.31 -6.39 -25.77
C LEU A 96 -1.61 -6.60 -27.12
N ASP A 97 -1.29 -5.54 -27.85
CA ASP A 97 -0.70 -5.60 -29.19
C ASP A 97 0.79 -5.98 -29.15
N THR A 98 1.06 -7.25 -28.86
CA THR A 98 2.44 -7.76 -28.75
C THR A 98 3.20 -7.65 -30.07
N VAL A 99 2.53 -7.72 -31.22
CA VAL A 99 3.22 -7.67 -32.52
C VAL A 99 3.86 -6.30 -32.72
N ASN A 100 3.11 -5.22 -32.49
CA ASN A 100 3.67 -3.88 -32.61
C ASN A 100 4.69 -3.58 -31.51
N ILE A 101 4.47 -4.03 -30.27
CA ILE A 101 5.43 -3.81 -29.19
C ILE A 101 6.77 -4.51 -29.44
N GLU A 102 6.76 -5.72 -30.01
CA GLU A 102 8.02 -6.37 -30.42
C GLU A 102 8.71 -5.63 -31.57
N ASN A 103 7.95 -5.16 -32.56
CA ASN A 103 8.50 -4.40 -33.70
C ASN A 103 9.08 -3.04 -33.28
N GLU A 104 8.45 -2.38 -32.32
CA GLU A 104 8.87 -1.08 -31.78
C GLU A 104 10.13 -1.20 -30.91
N GLY A 105 10.32 -2.31 -30.19
CA GLY A 105 11.53 -2.50 -29.40
C GLY A 105 11.72 -1.43 -28.33
N LEU A 106 12.77 -0.62 -28.48
CA LEU A 106 13.11 0.53 -27.61
C LEU A 106 12.71 1.88 -28.23
N ASP A 107 12.17 1.87 -29.46
CA ASP A 107 11.89 3.07 -30.24
C ASP A 107 11.01 4.10 -29.53
N PRO A 108 9.98 3.71 -28.75
CA PRO A 108 9.16 4.66 -28.00
C PRO A 108 9.95 5.57 -27.04
N LEU A 109 11.15 5.15 -26.60
CA LEU A 109 11.99 5.90 -25.67
C LEU A 109 13.11 6.70 -26.35
N LYS A 110 13.28 6.60 -27.67
CA LYS A 110 14.39 7.24 -28.40
C LYS A 110 14.50 8.75 -28.16
N ALA A 111 13.36 9.44 -28.10
CA ALA A 111 13.34 10.89 -27.88
C ALA A 111 13.90 11.25 -26.50
N GLU A 112 13.53 10.51 -25.45
CA GLU A 112 13.99 10.74 -24.09
C GLU A 112 15.45 10.29 -23.91
N LEU A 113 15.84 9.16 -24.50
CA LEU A 113 17.24 8.72 -24.54
C LEU A 113 18.15 9.75 -25.21
N SER A 114 17.68 10.40 -26.29
CA SER A 114 18.45 11.44 -26.98
C SER A 114 18.67 12.69 -26.11
N LYS A 115 17.71 13.05 -25.25
CA LYS A 115 17.88 14.14 -24.27
C LYS A 115 18.94 13.78 -23.23
N ILE A 116 18.84 12.57 -22.67
CA ILE A 116 19.84 12.05 -21.71
C ILE A 116 21.23 12.00 -22.34
N ASP A 117 21.36 11.50 -23.57
CA ASP A 117 22.65 11.43 -24.27
C ASP A 117 23.23 12.81 -24.58
N GLY A 118 22.37 13.83 -24.71
CA GLY A 118 22.73 15.21 -24.99
C GLY A 118 23.29 16.00 -23.81
N LEU A 119 23.12 15.54 -22.56
CA LEU A 119 23.49 16.29 -21.35
C LEU A 119 24.98 16.63 -21.28
N LYS A 120 25.34 17.86 -20.90
CA LYS A 120 26.74 18.33 -20.90
C LYS A 120 27.25 18.68 -19.52
N ASP A 121 26.36 19.10 -18.63
CA ASP A 121 26.71 19.60 -17.32
C ASP A 121 25.62 19.32 -16.28
N VAL A 122 25.88 19.75 -15.04
CA VAL A 122 25.02 19.51 -13.88
C VAL A 122 23.68 20.25 -14.00
N ASN A 123 23.64 21.41 -14.66
CA ASN A 123 22.39 22.15 -14.82
C ASN A 123 21.45 21.42 -15.78
N GLU A 124 21.97 20.98 -16.93
CA GLU A 124 21.21 20.17 -17.88
C GLU A 124 20.76 18.83 -17.23
N LEU A 125 21.62 18.21 -16.42
CA LEU A 125 21.28 17.00 -15.67
C LEU A 125 20.10 17.20 -14.69
N VAL A 126 20.13 18.27 -13.91
CA VAL A 126 19.07 18.60 -12.95
C VAL A 126 17.77 18.97 -13.66
N ASP A 127 17.86 19.62 -14.83
CA ASP A 127 16.71 19.88 -15.68
C ASP A 127 16.10 18.58 -16.22
N GLU A 128 16.93 17.60 -16.55
CA GLU A 128 16.48 16.27 -16.97
C GLU A 128 15.88 15.47 -15.80
N PHE A 129 16.40 15.60 -14.58
CA PHE A 129 15.74 15.04 -13.38
C PHE A 129 14.30 15.55 -13.25
N ALA A 130 14.13 16.88 -13.37
CA ALA A 130 12.82 17.50 -13.33
C ALA A 130 11.87 16.95 -14.40
N HIS A 131 12.33 16.90 -15.67
CA HIS A 131 11.52 16.42 -16.79
C HIS A 131 11.12 14.94 -16.63
N LEU A 132 12.09 14.06 -16.31
CA LEU A 132 11.87 12.62 -16.15
C LEU A 132 10.87 12.30 -15.04
N GLN A 133 10.91 13.05 -13.94
CA GLN A 133 9.95 12.90 -12.85
C GLN A 133 8.52 13.22 -13.32
N THR A 134 8.33 14.19 -14.22
CA THR A 134 7.00 14.52 -14.78
C THR A 134 6.39 13.43 -15.66
N ILE A 135 7.17 12.41 -16.05
CA ILE A 135 6.71 11.29 -16.86
C ILE A 135 6.78 9.95 -16.12
N GLY A 136 6.98 9.99 -14.80
CA GLY A 136 6.97 8.81 -13.92
C GLY A 136 8.26 8.00 -13.95
N VAL A 137 9.39 8.63 -14.27
CA VAL A 137 10.72 8.03 -14.11
C VAL A 137 11.31 8.51 -12.79
N GLU A 138 11.70 7.57 -11.93
CA GLU A 138 12.32 7.88 -10.64
C GLU A 138 13.66 8.60 -10.83
N THR A 139 13.88 9.66 -10.05
CA THR A 139 15.13 10.42 -10.06
C THR A 139 15.54 10.76 -8.62
N PRO A 140 16.76 11.26 -8.39
CA PRO A 140 17.14 11.69 -7.04
C PRO A 140 16.35 12.89 -6.51
N VAL A 141 15.58 13.60 -7.35
CA VAL A 141 14.72 14.71 -6.93
C VAL A 141 13.26 14.24 -6.89
N GLU A 142 12.87 13.68 -5.75
CA GLU A 142 11.48 13.27 -5.50
C GLU A 142 10.70 14.41 -4.87
N ALA A 143 9.78 15.00 -5.63
CA ALA A 143 8.95 16.11 -5.17
C ALA A 143 7.49 15.94 -5.57
N GLY A 144 6.59 16.20 -4.63
CA GLY A 144 5.15 16.09 -4.83
C GLY A 144 4.37 17.06 -3.95
N VAL A 145 3.17 17.41 -4.38
CA VAL A 145 2.24 18.23 -3.59
C VAL A 145 1.44 17.33 -2.66
N GLY A 146 1.47 17.64 -1.36
CA GLY A 146 0.68 16.96 -0.34
C GLY A 146 0.16 17.94 0.72
N GLN A 147 -0.70 17.47 1.62
CA GLN A 147 -1.21 18.30 2.73
C GLN A 147 -0.07 18.72 3.66
N ASP A 148 -0.05 19.99 4.07
CA ASP A 148 0.86 20.46 5.13
C ASP A 148 0.43 19.82 6.45
N ALA A 149 1.25 18.92 7.01
CA ALA A 149 0.92 18.20 8.23
C ALA A 149 0.59 19.12 9.41
N LYS A 150 1.16 20.34 9.49
CA LYS A 150 0.84 21.32 10.56
C LYS A 150 -0.25 22.32 10.17
N ASN A 151 -0.74 22.28 8.94
CA ASN A 151 -1.86 23.06 8.44
C ASN A 151 -2.63 22.25 7.37
N SER A 152 -3.45 21.30 7.84
CA SER A 152 -4.11 20.30 7.00
C SER A 152 -5.12 20.87 6.00
N GLY A 153 -5.41 22.17 6.05
CA GLY A 153 -6.22 22.89 5.07
C GLY A 153 -5.47 23.34 3.83
N LYS A 154 -4.13 23.20 3.79
CA LYS A 154 -3.28 23.67 2.69
C LYS A 154 -2.50 22.55 2.03
N ASN A 155 -2.37 22.64 0.72
CA ASN A 155 -1.42 21.85 -0.06
C ASN A 155 -0.07 22.57 -0.17
N MET A 156 1.01 21.81 -0.02
CA MET A 156 2.39 22.28 -0.08
C MET A 156 3.27 21.33 -0.88
N LEU A 157 4.31 21.89 -1.49
CA LEU A 157 5.36 21.09 -2.13
C LEU A 157 6.22 20.42 -1.06
N GLN A 158 6.40 19.11 -1.20
CA GLN A 158 7.16 18.26 -0.29
C GLN A 158 8.23 17.51 -1.06
N LEU A 159 9.38 17.30 -0.42
CA LEU A 159 10.54 16.64 -0.99
C LEU A 159 10.94 15.43 -0.15
N TYR A 160 11.22 14.30 -0.78
CA TYR A 160 11.57 13.04 -0.11
C TYR A 160 12.89 12.46 -0.62
N GLN A 161 13.49 11.55 0.14
CA GLN A 161 14.62 10.73 -0.32
C GLN A 161 14.17 9.76 -1.42
N GLY A 162 15.05 9.44 -2.36
CA GLY A 162 14.77 8.48 -3.44
C GLY A 162 16.02 8.13 -4.23
N GLY A 163 15.83 7.66 -5.46
CA GLY A 163 16.89 7.47 -6.44
C GLY A 163 17.71 6.19 -6.24
N ILE A 164 17.13 5.15 -5.63
CA ILE A 164 17.77 3.86 -5.39
C ILE A 164 16.99 2.73 -6.08
N GLY A 165 17.68 1.74 -6.66
CA GLY A 165 17.01 0.69 -7.45
C GLY A 165 16.65 -0.59 -6.68
N LEU A 166 17.08 -0.72 -5.42
CA LEU A 166 16.69 -1.81 -4.51
C LEU A 166 15.58 -1.36 -3.56
N PRO A 167 14.74 -2.29 -3.04
CA PRO A 167 13.50 -1.96 -2.32
C PRO A 167 13.64 -1.08 -1.07
N SER A 168 14.82 -1.08 -0.44
CA SER A 168 15.12 -0.19 0.67
C SER A 168 16.62 0.07 0.75
N ARG A 169 17.01 1.12 1.49
CA ARG A 169 18.41 1.44 1.75
C ARG A 169 19.18 0.27 2.37
N ASP A 170 18.50 -0.57 3.15
CA ASP A 170 19.17 -1.60 3.95
C ASP A 170 19.71 -2.75 3.09
N TYR A 171 19.16 -2.98 1.89
CA TYR A 171 19.73 -3.93 0.93
C TYR A 171 21.17 -3.59 0.52
N TYR A 172 21.57 -2.32 0.57
CA TYR A 172 22.93 -1.87 0.25
C TYR A 172 23.95 -2.14 1.37
N PHE A 173 23.49 -2.42 2.60
CA PHE A 173 24.33 -2.48 3.80
C PHE A 173 24.17 -3.78 4.61
N ASN A 174 23.01 -4.42 4.57
CA ASN A 174 22.74 -5.64 5.32
C ASN A 174 23.64 -6.79 4.85
N THR A 175 24.05 -7.62 5.81
CA THR A 175 24.98 -8.73 5.61
C THR A 175 24.31 -10.09 5.70
N ASP A 176 22.98 -10.15 5.87
CA ASP A 176 22.26 -11.41 5.80
C ASP A 176 22.33 -11.98 4.38
N GLN A 177 22.08 -13.29 4.26
CA GLN A 177 22.24 -14.02 3.00
C GLN A 177 21.28 -13.49 1.91
N HIS A 178 20.02 -13.20 2.28
CA HIS A 178 19.00 -12.74 1.32
C HIS A 178 19.37 -11.38 0.73
N SER A 179 19.73 -10.42 1.57
CA SER A 179 20.20 -9.10 1.11
C SER A 179 21.47 -9.20 0.27
N SER A 180 22.39 -10.08 0.65
CA SER A 180 23.66 -10.28 -0.07
C SER A 180 23.46 -10.90 -1.45
N ASP A 181 22.59 -11.90 -1.58
CA ASP A 181 22.27 -12.56 -2.85
C ASP A 181 21.59 -11.60 -3.83
N ILE A 182 20.61 -10.82 -3.34
CA ILE A 182 19.92 -9.79 -4.14
C ILE A 182 20.90 -8.72 -4.61
N ARG A 183 21.74 -8.21 -3.70
CA ARG A 183 22.73 -7.18 -4.02
C ARG A 183 23.76 -7.67 -5.03
N THR A 184 24.19 -8.93 -4.96
CA THR A 184 25.09 -9.54 -5.94
C THR A 184 24.41 -9.66 -7.30
N ASN A 185 23.20 -10.23 -7.36
CA ASN A 185 22.47 -10.37 -8.62
C ASN A 185 22.18 -9.02 -9.29
N TYR A 186 21.86 -8.00 -8.49
CA TYR A 186 21.62 -6.64 -8.99
C TYR A 186 22.85 -6.07 -9.70
N GLN A 187 24.02 -6.19 -9.08
CA GLN A 187 25.28 -5.65 -9.60
C GLN A 187 25.86 -6.46 -10.77
N GLU A 188 25.83 -7.79 -10.67
CA GLU A 188 26.56 -8.67 -11.57
C GLU A 188 25.71 -9.15 -12.77
N GLU A 189 24.38 -9.15 -12.63
CA GLU A 189 23.47 -9.59 -13.69
C GLU A 189 22.52 -8.48 -14.14
N HIS A 190 21.67 -7.97 -13.24
CA HIS A 190 20.56 -7.11 -13.64
C HIS A 190 21.01 -5.83 -14.34
N LEU A 191 21.87 -5.04 -13.68
CA LEU A 191 22.36 -3.79 -14.23
C LEU A 191 23.10 -4.00 -15.57
N PRO A 192 24.08 -4.93 -15.71
CA PRO A 192 24.69 -5.23 -16.99
C PRO A 192 23.71 -5.64 -18.09
N ILE A 193 22.68 -6.45 -17.78
CA ILE A 193 21.69 -6.88 -18.78
C ILE A 193 20.87 -5.67 -19.26
N VAL A 194 20.37 -4.83 -18.36
CA VAL A 194 19.61 -3.62 -18.73
C VAL A 194 20.43 -2.71 -19.63
N TYR A 195 21.71 -2.48 -19.29
CA TYR A 195 22.57 -1.64 -20.12
C TYR A 195 22.85 -2.22 -21.51
N LYS A 196 23.08 -3.54 -21.59
CA LYS A 196 23.24 -4.22 -22.88
C LYS A 196 21.97 -4.11 -23.74
N LEU A 197 20.79 -4.29 -23.14
CA LEU A 197 19.51 -4.11 -23.83
C LEU A 197 19.31 -2.66 -24.29
N SER A 198 19.83 -1.68 -23.55
CA SER A 198 19.81 -0.26 -23.91
C SER A 198 20.85 0.15 -24.98
N GLY A 199 21.60 -0.81 -25.52
CA GLY A 199 22.52 -0.59 -26.65
C GLY A 199 24.00 -0.40 -26.30
N LEU A 200 24.43 -0.63 -25.04
CA LEU A 200 25.85 -0.62 -24.67
C LEU A 200 26.53 -1.94 -25.04
N SER A 201 27.85 -1.90 -25.32
CA SER A 201 28.66 -3.11 -25.40
C SER A 201 28.77 -3.80 -24.03
N SER A 202 29.20 -5.07 -23.99
CA SER A 202 29.31 -5.82 -22.73
C SER A 202 30.21 -5.13 -21.69
N ASP A 203 31.36 -4.60 -22.10
CA ASP A 203 32.31 -3.96 -21.19
C ASP A 203 31.78 -2.62 -20.67
N GLU A 204 31.17 -1.82 -21.55
CA GLU A 204 30.50 -0.57 -21.18
C GLU A 204 29.32 -0.83 -20.23
N ALA A 205 28.53 -1.87 -20.47
CA ALA A 205 27.39 -2.24 -19.64
C ALA A 205 27.83 -2.64 -18.21
N ILE A 206 28.92 -3.39 -18.08
CA ILE A 206 29.49 -3.75 -16.77
C ILE A 206 30.01 -2.50 -16.05
N ALA A 207 30.71 -1.61 -16.76
CA ALA A 207 31.23 -0.36 -16.18
C ALA A 207 30.09 0.57 -15.72
N ALA A 208 29.07 0.74 -16.56
CA ALA A 208 27.87 1.53 -16.26
C ALA A 208 27.12 0.96 -15.05
N GLY A 209 26.96 -0.37 -14.98
CA GLY A 209 26.35 -1.05 -13.83
C GLY A 209 27.07 -0.75 -12.50
N LYS A 210 28.39 -0.89 -12.47
CA LYS A 210 29.20 -0.59 -11.27
C LYS A 210 29.05 0.88 -10.83
N LYS A 211 29.02 1.82 -11.77
CA LYS A 211 28.87 3.25 -11.48
C LYS A 211 27.46 3.60 -10.99
N THR A 212 26.44 3.00 -11.59
CA THR A 212 25.04 3.11 -11.15
C THR A 212 24.88 2.66 -9.71
N TYR A 213 25.39 1.46 -9.39
CA TYR A 213 25.34 0.95 -8.02
C TYR A 213 26.10 1.86 -7.05
N SER A 214 27.21 2.47 -7.47
CA SER A 214 27.97 3.41 -6.64
C SER A 214 27.19 4.69 -6.34
N ILE A 215 26.45 5.24 -7.32
CA ILE A 215 25.53 6.37 -7.12
C ILE A 215 24.44 6.00 -6.13
N GLU A 216 23.75 4.88 -6.38
CA GLU A 216 22.64 4.45 -5.52
C GLU A 216 23.09 4.16 -4.09
N LYS A 217 24.23 3.49 -3.91
CA LYS A 217 24.80 3.23 -2.58
C LYS A 217 25.17 4.53 -1.85
N PHE A 218 25.70 5.52 -2.59
CA PHE A 218 26.02 6.84 -2.02
C PHE A 218 24.76 7.56 -1.51
N LEU A 219 23.67 7.51 -2.28
CA LEU A 219 22.38 8.07 -1.88
C LEU A 219 21.77 7.31 -0.69
N ALA A 220 21.77 5.97 -0.75
CA ALA A 220 21.25 5.08 0.30
C ALA A 220 21.95 5.30 1.66
N ASP A 221 23.24 5.65 1.66
CA ASP A 221 24.00 5.93 2.89
C ASP A 221 23.45 7.12 3.66
N SER A 222 22.89 8.10 2.96
CA SER A 222 22.28 9.31 3.54
C SER A 222 20.75 9.27 3.62
N SER A 223 20.13 8.17 3.17
CA SER A 223 18.70 7.89 3.35
C SER A 223 18.42 7.43 4.78
N ARG A 224 17.28 7.81 5.34
CA ARG A 224 16.76 7.30 6.63
C ARG A 224 16.27 5.86 6.49
N LYS A 225 16.38 5.13 7.60
CA LYS A 225 15.80 3.79 7.76
C LYS A 225 14.28 3.85 7.81
N LEU A 226 13.63 2.72 7.53
CA LEU A 226 12.18 2.59 7.51
C LEU A 226 11.53 3.10 8.81
N GLU A 227 12.05 2.68 9.97
CA GLU A 227 11.52 3.10 11.28
C GLU A 227 11.66 4.60 11.57
N ASP A 228 12.57 5.31 10.88
CA ASP A 228 12.81 6.74 11.08
C ASP A 228 12.03 7.60 10.06
N LEU A 229 11.57 7.00 8.95
CA LEU A 229 10.65 7.65 8.00
C LEU A 229 9.25 7.84 8.60
N ARG A 230 8.92 7.08 9.65
CA ARG A 230 7.64 7.13 10.36
C ARG A 230 7.53 8.32 11.32
N ASP A 231 8.64 8.94 11.75
CA ASP A 231 8.59 10.07 12.69
C ASP A 231 8.06 11.35 12.00
N ALA A 232 6.78 11.66 12.19
CA ALA A 232 6.13 12.81 11.57
C ALA A 232 6.81 14.16 11.89
N TYR A 233 7.38 14.33 13.08
CA TYR A 233 8.05 15.58 13.46
C TYR A 233 9.44 15.68 12.83
N HIS A 234 10.20 14.59 12.80
CA HIS A 234 11.53 14.57 12.21
C HIS A 234 11.50 14.70 10.68
N ASN A 235 10.42 14.24 10.05
CA ASN A 235 10.18 14.37 8.61
C ASN A 235 9.46 15.68 8.23
N TYR A 236 9.13 16.55 9.18
CA TYR A 236 8.55 17.87 8.91
C TYR A 236 9.60 18.99 9.01
N ASN A 237 10.30 19.28 7.89
CA ASN A 237 11.27 20.38 7.83
C ASN A 237 10.82 21.46 6.85
N LYS A 238 9.85 22.29 7.28
CA LYS A 238 9.36 23.42 6.50
C LYS A 238 10.40 24.54 6.44
N MET A 239 10.73 25.00 5.24
CA MET A 239 11.72 26.07 5.02
C MET A 239 11.38 26.91 3.79
N PRO A 240 11.82 28.19 3.75
CA PRO A 240 11.73 28.97 2.52
C PRO A 240 12.60 28.34 1.42
N LEU A 241 12.28 28.61 0.15
CA LEU A 241 13.05 28.14 -1.01
C LEU A 241 14.54 28.53 -0.93
N SER A 242 14.82 29.70 -0.34
CA SER A 242 16.19 30.16 -0.07
C SER A 242 16.94 29.27 0.95
N GLY A 243 16.22 28.62 1.88
CA GLY A 243 16.77 27.62 2.79
C GLY A 243 17.16 26.35 2.06
N LEU A 244 16.28 25.84 1.18
CA LEU A 244 16.60 24.68 0.33
C LEU A 244 17.78 24.97 -0.61
N SER A 245 17.84 26.18 -1.16
CA SER A 245 18.97 26.63 -2.00
C SER A 245 20.30 26.71 -1.23
N LYS A 246 20.28 26.90 0.09
CA LYS A 246 21.48 26.80 0.93
C LYS A 246 21.84 25.35 1.27
N LEU A 247 20.83 24.48 1.38
CA LEU A 247 20.99 23.06 1.67
C LEU A 247 21.65 22.31 0.50
N ALA A 248 21.23 22.65 -0.71
CA ALA A 248 21.68 22.05 -1.96
C ALA A 248 21.91 23.15 -3.02
N PRO A 249 23.04 23.88 -2.95
CA PRO A 249 23.30 25.07 -3.77
C PRO A 249 23.63 24.81 -5.24
N ASP A 250 24.00 23.58 -5.61
CA ASP A 250 24.30 23.19 -6.99
C ASP A 250 23.02 22.87 -7.80
N ILE A 251 21.83 22.99 -7.18
CA ILE A 251 20.52 22.80 -7.80
C ILE A 251 19.81 24.16 -7.87
N ASN A 252 19.44 24.58 -9.08
CA ASN A 252 18.59 25.75 -9.26
C ASN A 252 17.12 25.38 -8.99
N TRP A 253 16.75 25.29 -7.71
CA TRP A 253 15.45 24.81 -7.27
C TRP A 253 14.26 25.53 -7.90
N LYS A 254 14.37 26.85 -8.13
CA LYS A 254 13.31 27.61 -8.81
C LYS A 254 13.08 27.08 -10.22
N SER A 255 14.16 26.96 -11.00
CA SER A 255 14.11 26.43 -12.37
C SER A 255 13.64 24.97 -12.38
N THR A 256 14.17 24.14 -11.48
CA THR A 256 13.78 22.72 -11.33
C THR A 256 12.27 22.61 -11.10
N PHE A 257 11.72 23.34 -10.14
CA PHE A 257 10.29 23.31 -9.83
C PHE A 257 9.43 23.87 -10.96
N GLU A 258 9.86 24.94 -11.64
CA GLU A 258 9.15 25.46 -12.82
C GLU A 258 9.08 24.41 -13.94
N LYS A 259 10.15 23.64 -14.17
CA LYS A 259 10.15 22.53 -15.15
C LYS A 259 9.29 21.35 -14.73
N MET A 260 9.11 21.15 -13.43
CA MET A 260 8.17 20.17 -12.87
C MET A 260 6.73 20.72 -12.79
N ASP A 261 6.38 21.80 -13.48
CA ASP A 261 5.06 22.45 -13.43
C ASP A 261 4.65 22.99 -12.03
N TYR A 262 5.55 23.00 -11.04
CA TYR A 262 5.33 23.58 -9.71
C TYR A 262 5.61 25.08 -9.73
N LYS A 263 4.55 25.86 -9.99
CA LYS A 263 4.64 27.32 -10.15
C LYS A 263 4.66 28.05 -8.81
N ASN A 264 5.36 29.19 -8.76
CA ASN A 264 5.36 30.14 -7.64
C ASN A 264 5.75 29.52 -6.28
N VAL A 265 6.68 28.57 -6.26
CA VAL A 265 7.19 27.97 -5.03
C VAL A 265 8.01 28.99 -4.24
N ASP A 266 7.59 29.31 -3.02
CA ASP A 266 8.34 30.14 -2.07
C ASP A 266 8.79 29.37 -0.82
N THR A 267 8.15 28.23 -0.54
CA THR A 267 8.29 27.43 0.68
C THR A 267 8.10 25.97 0.35
N VAL A 268 8.88 25.11 0.98
CA VAL A 268 8.84 23.65 0.83
C VAL A 268 8.85 22.96 2.19
N ILE A 269 8.40 21.71 2.23
CA ILE A 269 8.65 20.79 3.35
C ILE A 269 9.65 19.74 2.87
N VAL A 270 10.80 19.64 3.53
CA VAL A 270 11.82 18.63 3.19
C VAL A 270 11.73 17.49 4.19
N GLY A 271 11.44 16.28 3.73
CA GLY A 271 11.38 15.07 4.55
C GLY A 271 12.73 14.78 5.20
N GLN A 272 13.77 14.61 4.36
CA GLN A 272 15.11 14.22 4.79
C GLN A 272 16.16 15.24 4.30
N PRO A 273 16.41 16.33 5.05
CA PRO A 273 17.34 17.38 4.63
C PRO A 273 18.79 16.88 4.41
N GLU A 274 19.23 15.89 5.17
CA GLU A 274 20.54 15.25 5.01
C GLU A 274 20.71 14.53 3.68
N TYR A 275 19.64 13.92 3.15
CA TYR A 275 19.65 13.30 1.83
C TYR A 275 19.91 14.36 0.75
N TYR A 276 19.26 15.52 0.80
CA TYR A 276 19.46 16.57 -0.20
C TYR A 276 20.85 17.22 -0.14
N ARG A 277 21.49 17.27 1.04
CA ARG A 277 22.92 17.62 1.15
C ARG A 277 23.81 16.59 0.45
N ALA A 278 23.49 15.30 0.63
CA ALA A 278 24.22 14.22 -0.02
C ALA A 278 24.02 14.24 -1.54
N LEU A 279 22.78 14.41 -2.03
CA LEU A 279 22.50 14.57 -3.45
C LEU A 279 23.31 15.72 -4.06
N ASN A 280 23.32 16.89 -3.42
CA ASN A 280 24.12 18.02 -3.87
C ASN A 280 25.61 17.67 -3.99
N LYS A 281 26.15 16.87 -3.05
CA LYS A 281 27.52 16.36 -3.14
C LYS A 281 27.69 15.35 -4.27
N ALA A 282 26.73 14.45 -4.47
CA ALA A 282 26.74 13.43 -5.51
C ALA A 282 26.86 14.03 -6.91
N LEU A 283 26.21 15.17 -7.17
CA LEU A 283 26.30 15.92 -8.44
C LEU A 283 27.75 16.30 -8.84
N LYS A 284 28.66 16.38 -7.87
CA LYS A 284 30.08 16.71 -8.09
C LYS A 284 31.01 15.51 -7.97
N VAL A 285 30.59 14.47 -7.26
CA VAL A 285 31.38 13.24 -7.07
C VAL A 285 31.33 12.35 -8.30
N PHE A 286 30.17 12.27 -8.95
CA PHE A 286 29.96 11.44 -10.13
C PHE A 286 30.01 12.28 -11.40
N SER A 287 30.57 11.72 -12.46
CA SER A 287 30.67 12.42 -13.75
C SER A 287 29.31 12.51 -14.45
N ILE A 288 29.17 13.44 -15.39
CA ILE A 288 27.96 13.50 -16.24
C ILE A 288 27.74 12.19 -16.98
N GLY A 289 28.80 11.49 -17.41
CA GLY A 289 28.68 10.16 -18.02
C GLY A 289 28.08 9.11 -17.07
N ASP A 290 28.45 9.12 -15.79
CA ASP A 290 27.87 8.22 -14.79
C ASP A 290 26.37 8.50 -14.61
N TRP A 291 26.00 9.78 -14.55
CA TRP A 291 24.60 10.21 -14.43
C TRP A 291 23.75 9.91 -15.66
N LYS A 292 24.30 10.06 -16.87
CA LYS A 292 23.62 9.66 -18.11
C LYS A 292 23.25 8.17 -18.10
N ASN A 293 24.20 7.33 -17.70
CA ASN A 293 23.96 5.90 -17.58
C ASN A 293 22.87 5.64 -16.53
N TYR A 294 22.98 6.23 -15.34
CA TYR A 294 21.98 6.13 -14.29
C TYR A 294 20.56 6.49 -14.78
N LEU A 295 20.39 7.62 -15.47
CA LEU A 295 19.10 8.04 -16.01
C LEU A 295 18.61 7.15 -17.15
N ARG A 296 19.50 6.68 -18.02
CA ARG A 296 19.18 5.69 -19.05
C ARG A 296 18.61 4.41 -18.42
N LYS A 297 19.24 3.89 -17.36
CA LYS A 297 18.72 2.73 -16.62
C LYS A 297 17.34 3.02 -16.05
N ASN A 298 17.16 4.13 -15.34
CA ASN A 298 15.89 4.45 -14.71
C ASN A 298 14.76 4.61 -15.75
N LEU A 299 15.03 5.28 -16.87
CA LEU A 299 14.08 5.42 -17.98
C LEU A 299 13.68 4.06 -18.57
N VAL A 300 14.66 3.20 -18.87
CA VAL A 300 14.39 1.87 -19.43
C VAL A 300 13.61 1.01 -18.43
N THR A 301 14.00 1.00 -17.16
CA THR A 301 13.32 0.24 -16.11
C THR A 301 11.87 0.70 -15.94
N ALA A 302 11.62 2.03 -15.86
CA ALA A 302 10.28 2.59 -15.64
C ALA A 302 9.26 2.18 -16.71
N PHE A 303 9.71 1.99 -17.96
CA PHE A 303 8.83 1.62 -19.07
C PHE A 303 9.00 0.17 -19.56
N SER A 304 9.84 -0.65 -18.93
CA SER A 304 10.19 -2.00 -19.40
C SER A 304 8.99 -2.91 -19.65
N SER A 305 7.94 -2.81 -18.84
CA SER A 305 6.70 -3.59 -19.01
C SER A 305 5.91 -3.21 -20.27
N GLY A 306 6.17 -2.02 -20.82
CA GLY A 306 5.58 -1.49 -22.03
C GLY A 306 6.43 -1.64 -23.29
N LEU A 307 7.62 -2.23 -23.18
CA LEU A 307 8.57 -2.44 -24.29
C LEU A 307 8.57 -3.91 -24.78
N SER A 308 9.44 -4.22 -25.73
CA SER A 308 9.61 -5.58 -26.26
C SER A 308 10.06 -6.59 -25.19
N LYS A 309 9.79 -7.87 -25.47
CA LYS A 309 9.98 -8.99 -24.54
C LYS A 309 11.33 -9.05 -23.83
N PRO A 310 12.49 -8.72 -24.44
CA PRO A 310 13.76 -8.73 -23.70
C PRO A 310 13.77 -7.81 -22.48
N PHE A 311 13.19 -6.61 -22.57
CA PHE A 311 13.10 -5.65 -21.48
C PHE A 311 12.10 -6.12 -20.41
N ASP A 312 10.89 -6.48 -20.82
CA ASP A 312 9.84 -7.01 -19.93
C ASP A 312 10.33 -8.24 -19.15
N ARG A 313 11.06 -9.14 -19.82
CA ARG A 313 11.61 -10.35 -19.21
C ARG A 313 12.72 -10.07 -18.21
N GLU A 314 13.66 -9.17 -18.51
CA GLU A 314 14.72 -8.84 -17.54
C GLU A 314 14.15 -8.12 -16.32
N ASN A 315 13.22 -7.19 -16.54
CA ASN A 315 12.52 -6.52 -15.44
C ASN A 315 11.80 -7.55 -14.56
N PHE A 316 11.07 -8.50 -15.15
CA PHE A 316 10.43 -9.58 -14.40
C PHE A 316 11.44 -10.52 -13.72
N ARG A 317 12.55 -10.88 -14.37
CA ARG A 317 13.58 -11.75 -13.79
C ARG A 317 14.08 -11.17 -12.47
N PHE A 318 14.46 -9.89 -12.45
CA PHE A 318 14.97 -9.28 -11.24
C PHE A 318 13.86 -8.92 -10.25
N TYR A 319 12.95 -8.02 -10.65
CA TYR A 319 11.94 -7.48 -9.74
C TYR A 319 10.79 -8.45 -9.43
N GLY A 320 10.61 -9.53 -10.19
CA GLY A 320 9.62 -10.55 -9.92
C GLY A 320 10.22 -11.83 -9.32
N THR A 321 11.23 -12.41 -9.97
CA THR A 321 11.78 -13.70 -9.57
C THR A 321 12.83 -13.58 -8.48
N VAL A 322 13.86 -12.74 -8.66
CA VAL A 322 14.97 -12.63 -7.69
C VAL A 322 14.51 -12.01 -6.38
N LEU A 323 13.73 -10.91 -6.45
CA LEU A 323 13.25 -10.22 -5.24
C LEU A 323 12.12 -10.97 -4.51
N TYR A 324 11.14 -11.52 -5.25
CA TYR A 324 9.88 -12.02 -4.67
C TYR A 324 9.58 -13.49 -4.98
N GLY A 325 10.48 -14.19 -5.67
CA GLY A 325 10.38 -15.64 -5.88
C GLY A 325 9.36 -16.08 -6.94
N ASN A 326 8.75 -15.16 -7.71
CA ASN A 326 7.81 -15.51 -8.79
C ASN A 326 8.46 -16.49 -9.77
N LYS A 327 7.76 -17.58 -10.12
CA LYS A 327 8.28 -18.62 -11.03
C LYS A 327 7.81 -18.45 -12.48
N ALA A 328 6.78 -17.63 -12.70
CA ALA A 328 6.29 -17.23 -14.01
C ALA A 328 5.79 -15.77 -13.97
N GLN A 329 5.71 -15.12 -15.11
CA GLN A 329 5.10 -13.79 -15.20
C GLN A 329 3.58 -13.93 -15.33
N LEU A 330 2.83 -12.99 -14.76
CA LEU A 330 1.38 -12.93 -14.97
C LEU A 330 1.03 -12.86 -16.48
N PRO A 331 -0.06 -13.50 -16.90
CA PRO A 331 -0.59 -13.35 -18.25
C PRO A 331 -0.73 -11.88 -18.63
N ARG A 332 -0.37 -11.53 -19.88
CA ARG A 332 -0.29 -10.15 -20.35
C ARG A 332 -1.55 -9.35 -20.11
N TRP A 333 -2.73 -9.93 -20.36
CA TRP A 333 -4.01 -9.24 -20.15
C TRP A 333 -4.22 -8.80 -18.69
N LYS A 334 -3.76 -9.57 -17.70
CA LYS A 334 -3.83 -9.18 -16.28
C LYS A 334 -2.92 -8.00 -16.00
N ARG A 335 -1.67 -8.05 -16.49
CA ARG A 335 -0.70 -6.97 -16.33
C ARG A 335 -1.17 -5.65 -16.95
N VAL A 336 -1.82 -5.72 -18.12
CA VAL A 336 -2.39 -4.55 -18.79
C VAL A 336 -3.54 -3.97 -17.98
N LEU A 337 -4.44 -4.81 -17.44
CA LEU A 337 -5.51 -4.34 -16.55
C LEU A 337 -4.97 -3.73 -15.26
N ASP A 338 -3.96 -4.34 -14.63
CA ASP A 338 -3.35 -3.81 -13.41
C ASP A 338 -2.69 -2.44 -13.68
N THR A 339 -2.02 -2.29 -14.83
CA THR A 339 -1.44 -1.01 -15.26
C THR A 339 -2.53 0.03 -15.56
N GLU A 340 -3.59 -0.35 -16.27
CA GLU A 340 -4.73 0.54 -16.53
C GLU A 340 -5.39 1.00 -15.23
N ASN A 341 -5.59 0.08 -14.29
CA ASN A 341 -6.22 0.36 -13.01
C ASN A 341 -5.39 1.36 -12.19
N GLY A 342 -4.05 1.22 -12.19
CA GLY A 342 -3.15 2.17 -11.53
C GLY A 342 -3.11 3.55 -12.20
N LEU A 343 -3.29 3.63 -13.52
CA LEU A 343 -3.15 4.88 -14.29
C LEU A 343 -4.46 5.62 -14.55
N MET A 344 -5.58 4.93 -14.61
CA MET A 344 -6.88 5.52 -14.93
C MET A 344 -8.03 4.73 -14.33
N GLY A 345 -7.84 4.01 -13.23
CA GLY A 345 -8.83 3.10 -12.65
C GLY A 345 -10.16 3.73 -12.24
N GLU A 346 -10.24 5.03 -11.98
CA GLU A 346 -11.54 5.70 -11.78
C GLU A 346 -12.44 5.68 -13.02
N VAL A 347 -11.85 5.53 -14.21
CA VAL A 347 -12.59 5.44 -15.47
C VAL A 347 -13.40 4.14 -15.54
N PRO A 348 -12.81 2.94 -15.49
CA PRO A 348 -13.59 1.70 -15.39
C PRO A 348 -14.28 1.54 -14.01
N GLY A 349 -13.77 2.19 -12.96
CA GLY A 349 -14.34 2.14 -11.61
C GLY A 349 -15.78 2.66 -11.52
N GLN A 350 -16.14 3.66 -12.33
CA GLN A 350 -17.52 4.15 -12.46
C GLN A 350 -18.50 3.06 -12.93
N ILE A 351 -18.06 2.22 -13.87
CA ILE A 351 -18.86 1.11 -14.40
C ILE A 351 -18.88 -0.03 -13.37
N PHE A 352 -17.73 -0.33 -12.76
CA PHE A 352 -17.60 -1.36 -11.74
C PHE A 352 -18.59 -1.18 -10.58
N VAL A 353 -18.66 0.01 -9.98
CA VAL A 353 -19.52 0.22 -8.80
C VAL A 353 -21.01 0.10 -9.14
N LYS A 354 -21.39 0.54 -10.35
CA LYS A 354 -22.77 0.43 -10.83
C LYS A 354 -23.20 -1.03 -11.00
N GLU A 355 -22.31 -1.90 -11.46
CA GLU A 355 -22.62 -3.32 -11.68
C GLU A 355 -22.47 -4.19 -10.42
N TYR A 356 -21.52 -3.85 -9.54
CA TYR A 356 -21.03 -4.79 -8.54
C TYR A 356 -21.13 -4.32 -7.08
N PHE A 357 -21.56 -3.09 -6.81
CA PHE A 357 -21.69 -2.57 -5.44
C PHE A 357 -22.99 -1.76 -5.26
N ASN A 358 -24.05 -2.45 -4.87
CA ASN A 358 -25.40 -1.86 -4.75
C ASN A 358 -25.58 -1.04 -3.46
N GLU A 359 -26.68 -0.29 -3.38
CA GLU A 359 -27.00 0.59 -2.24
C GLU A 359 -27.20 -0.17 -0.92
N GLN A 360 -27.77 -1.38 -0.97
CA GLN A 360 -28.01 -2.21 0.22
C GLN A 360 -26.69 -2.65 0.87
N THR A 361 -25.71 -3.07 0.06
CA THR A 361 -24.36 -3.40 0.53
C THR A 361 -23.68 -2.16 1.11
N LYS A 362 -23.79 -1.00 0.44
CA LYS A 362 -23.25 0.26 0.98
C LYS A 362 -23.86 0.61 2.35
N GLU A 363 -25.18 0.47 2.51
CA GLU A 363 -25.87 0.76 3.78
C GLU A 363 -25.41 -0.16 4.92
N ARG A 364 -25.18 -1.45 4.65
CA ARG A 364 -24.66 -2.40 5.65
C ARG A 364 -23.32 -1.92 6.23
N TYR A 365 -22.37 -1.54 5.39
CA TYR A 365 -21.04 -1.14 5.84
C TYR A 365 -21.00 0.25 6.46
N VAL A 366 -21.88 1.17 6.03
CA VAL A 366 -22.09 2.44 6.75
C VAL A 366 -22.59 2.18 8.18
N LYS A 367 -23.55 1.26 8.37
CA LYS A 367 -24.00 0.87 9.73
C LYS A 367 -22.89 0.21 10.55
N LEU A 368 -22.07 -0.62 9.90
CA LEU A 368 -20.93 -1.28 10.55
C LEU A 368 -19.89 -0.28 11.04
N VAL A 369 -19.58 0.76 10.24
CA VAL A 369 -18.75 1.89 10.65
C VAL A 369 -19.30 2.58 11.92
N GLU A 370 -20.58 2.89 11.97
CA GLU A 370 -21.17 3.53 13.16
C GLU A 370 -21.19 2.63 14.39
N ALA A 371 -21.38 1.32 14.21
CA ALA A 371 -21.25 0.34 15.28
C ALA A 371 -19.83 0.33 15.87
N MET A 372 -18.81 0.36 15.00
CA MET A 372 -17.40 0.44 15.39
C MET A 372 -17.08 1.75 16.11
N ARG A 373 -17.53 2.89 15.59
CA ARG A 373 -17.35 4.20 16.26
C ARG A 373 -17.97 4.21 17.66
N THR A 374 -19.16 3.63 17.80
CA THR A 374 -19.85 3.53 19.09
C THR A 374 -19.07 2.68 20.09
N SER A 375 -18.65 1.49 19.68
CA SER A 375 -17.85 0.61 20.54
C SER A 375 -16.49 1.20 20.89
N PHE A 376 -15.83 1.90 19.97
CA PHE A 376 -14.54 2.54 20.26
C PHE A 376 -14.68 3.63 21.33
N LYS A 377 -15.75 4.44 21.27
CA LYS A 377 -16.04 5.43 22.31
C LYS A 377 -16.19 4.78 23.70
N GLU A 378 -16.93 3.68 23.79
CA GLU A 378 -17.11 2.93 25.04
C GLU A 378 -15.81 2.28 25.52
N HIS A 379 -14.95 1.85 24.59
CA HIS A 379 -13.64 1.30 24.89
C HIS A 379 -12.74 2.36 25.55
N ILE A 380 -12.66 3.56 24.94
CA ILE A 380 -11.94 4.72 25.50
C ILE A 380 -12.46 5.09 26.90
N GLU A 381 -13.78 5.00 27.15
CA GLU A 381 -14.37 5.27 28.46
C GLU A 381 -13.82 4.35 29.56
N LYS A 382 -13.62 3.06 29.25
CA LYS A 382 -13.14 2.05 30.20
C LYS A 382 -11.62 2.11 30.45
N LEU A 383 -10.86 2.93 29.70
CA LEU A 383 -9.41 3.01 29.86
C LEU A 383 -9.00 3.53 31.25
N GLY A 384 -8.37 2.67 32.06
CA GLY A 384 -7.88 3.06 33.38
C GLY A 384 -6.60 3.92 33.38
N TRP A 385 -5.93 4.04 32.22
CA TRP A 385 -4.63 4.71 32.13
C TRP A 385 -4.71 6.14 31.60
N MET A 386 -5.76 6.49 30.85
CA MET A 386 -5.93 7.80 30.22
C MET A 386 -6.76 8.74 31.12
N SER A 387 -6.33 9.99 31.28
CA SER A 387 -7.06 11.00 32.04
C SER A 387 -8.41 11.35 31.39
N ALA A 388 -9.35 11.87 32.19
CA ALA A 388 -10.64 12.34 31.68
C ALA A 388 -10.50 13.44 30.61
N GLN A 389 -9.49 14.31 30.73
CA GLN A 389 -9.24 15.39 29.78
C GLN A 389 -8.77 14.85 28.42
N THR A 390 -7.84 13.90 28.39
CA THR A 390 -7.39 13.28 27.14
C THR A 390 -8.50 12.43 26.52
N LYS A 391 -9.29 11.72 27.33
CA LYS A 391 -10.48 10.97 26.87
C LYS A 391 -11.48 11.87 26.15
N GLN A 392 -11.79 13.04 26.72
CA GLN A 392 -12.73 13.98 26.08
C GLN A 392 -12.24 14.40 24.69
N LYS A 393 -10.96 14.74 24.55
CA LYS A 393 -10.38 15.07 23.23
C LYS A 393 -10.39 13.89 22.27
N ALA A 394 -10.17 12.67 22.78
CA ALA A 394 -10.24 11.46 21.97
C ALA A 394 -11.68 11.21 21.47
N TYR A 395 -12.70 11.46 22.28
CA TYR A 395 -14.10 11.42 21.84
C TYR A 395 -14.38 12.44 20.74
N ASP A 396 -13.95 13.67 20.92
CA ASP A 396 -14.20 14.74 19.95
C ASP A 396 -13.52 14.40 18.60
N LYS A 397 -12.30 13.85 18.64
CA LYS A 397 -11.58 13.39 17.45
C LYS A 397 -12.30 12.21 16.78
N LEU A 398 -12.67 11.18 17.55
CA LEU A 398 -13.35 9.98 17.07
C LEU A 398 -14.70 10.33 16.42
N ALA A 399 -15.47 11.22 17.04
CA ALA A 399 -16.75 11.69 16.52
C ALA A 399 -16.61 12.42 15.17
N LYS A 400 -15.43 12.99 14.89
CA LYS A 400 -15.14 13.70 13.65
C LYS A 400 -14.42 12.82 12.60
N VAL A 401 -14.18 11.54 12.88
CA VAL A 401 -13.62 10.63 11.86
C VAL A 401 -14.61 10.52 10.71
N ASN A 402 -14.25 11.04 9.54
CA ASN A 402 -15.11 11.06 8.35
C ASN A 402 -15.02 9.71 7.61
N PRO A 403 -16.12 8.96 7.44
CA PRO A 403 -16.08 7.70 6.69
C PRO A 403 -16.42 7.91 5.21
N LYS A 404 -15.61 7.33 4.34
CA LYS A 404 -15.81 7.24 2.90
C LYS A 404 -16.00 5.78 2.51
N VAL A 405 -17.23 5.38 2.13
CA VAL A 405 -17.61 3.97 1.96
C VAL A 405 -18.04 3.67 0.52
N GLY A 406 -17.41 2.67 -0.09
CA GLY A 406 -17.69 2.16 -1.43
C GLY A 406 -16.98 2.93 -2.54
N TYR A 407 -17.40 4.17 -2.78
CA TYR A 407 -16.99 4.96 -3.95
C TYR A 407 -17.18 6.46 -3.73
N PRO A 408 -16.46 7.33 -4.48
CA PRO A 408 -16.58 8.78 -4.34
C PRO A 408 -17.90 9.32 -4.89
N ASP A 409 -18.41 10.39 -4.27
CA ASP A 409 -19.57 11.13 -4.79
C ASP A 409 -19.19 12.04 -5.98
N ARG A 410 -17.89 12.32 -6.16
CA ARG A 410 -17.34 13.14 -7.24
C ARG A 410 -16.15 12.44 -7.89
N TRP A 411 -16.21 12.27 -9.21
CA TRP A 411 -15.15 11.64 -10.00
C TRP A 411 -14.14 12.65 -10.51
N LYS A 412 -12.88 12.23 -10.65
CA LYS A 412 -11.83 13.06 -11.27
C LYS A 412 -12.09 13.23 -12.78
N ASP A 413 -11.67 14.37 -13.33
CA ASP A 413 -11.81 14.67 -14.76
C ASP A 413 -10.61 14.17 -15.57
N PHE A 414 -10.87 13.22 -16.47
CA PHE A 414 -9.87 12.63 -17.39
C PHE A 414 -9.93 13.24 -18.81
N SER A 415 -10.62 14.37 -19.00
CA SER A 415 -10.80 15.01 -20.32
C SER A 415 -9.47 15.35 -21.01
N SER A 416 -8.45 15.78 -20.24
CA SER A 416 -7.12 16.13 -20.77
C SER A 416 -6.19 14.93 -20.98
N LEU A 417 -6.53 13.74 -20.46
CA LEU A 417 -5.74 12.54 -20.68
C LEU A 417 -5.94 12.04 -22.12
N THR A 418 -4.85 11.86 -22.87
CA THR A 418 -4.92 11.30 -24.23
C THR A 418 -4.45 9.85 -24.23
N ILE A 419 -5.35 8.94 -24.57
CA ILE A 419 -5.06 7.53 -24.84
C ILE A 419 -5.44 7.20 -26.29
N ASN A 420 -4.61 6.40 -26.95
CA ASN A 420 -4.83 5.95 -28.32
C ASN A 420 -4.24 4.55 -28.54
N ARG A 421 -4.43 3.98 -29.72
CA ARG A 421 -3.90 2.66 -30.11
C ARG A 421 -2.43 2.63 -30.54
N GLY A 422 -1.67 3.71 -30.29
CA GLY A 422 -0.24 3.78 -30.58
C GLY A 422 0.61 3.04 -29.53
N PRO A 423 1.92 3.31 -29.48
CA PRO A 423 2.85 2.62 -28.58
C PRO A 423 2.39 2.60 -27.12
N TYR A 424 2.36 1.41 -26.52
CA TYR A 424 1.87 1.21 -25.16
C TYR A 424 2.68 2.00 -24.12
N ALA A 425 4.01 1.99 -24.23
CA ALA A 425 4.90 2.79 -23.38
C ALA A 425 4.55 4.28 -23.39
N LEU A 426 4.10 4.83 -24.52
CA LEU A 426 3.72 6.25 -24.60
C LEU A 426 2.34 6.52 -23.98
N ASN A 427 1.42 5.55 -23.93
CA ASN A 427 0.18 5.67 -23.15
C ASN A 427 0.50 5.74 -21.66
N ILE A 428 1.40 4.87 -21.17
CA ILE A 428 1.88 4.89 -19.77
C ILE A 428 2.50 6.26 -19.45
N MET A 429 3.40 6.74 -20.32
CA MET A 429 4.07 8.04 -20.15
C MET A 429 3.08 9.21 -20.10
N ARG A 430 2.07 9.23 -20.98
CA ARG A 430 1.02 10.26 -20.98
C ARG A 430 0.18 10.24 -19.72
N ALA A 431 -0.15 9.05 -19.21
CA ALA A 431 -0.92 8.92 -17.98
C ALA A 431 -0.12 9.35 -16.75
N ASN A 432 1.17 9.01 -16.67
CA ASN A 432 2.07 9.54 -15.63
C ASN A 432 2.13 11.07 -15.67
N ASN A 433 2.26 11.67 -16.86
CA ASN A 433 2.28 13.13 -17.01
C ASN A 433 0.96 13.79 -16.63
N PHE A 434 -0.18 13.15 -16.93
CA PHE A 434 -1.48 13.61 -16.47
C PHE A 434 -1.54 13.67 -14.94
N TRP A 435 -1.12 12.61 -14.25
CA TRP A 435 -1.14 12.58 -12.78
C TRP A 435 -0.15 13.55 -12.15
N HIS A 436 1.03 13.71 -12.73
CA HIS A 436 2.00 14.72 -12.31
C HIS A 436 1.38 16.12 -12.34
N ARG A 437 0.76 16.50 -13.47
CA ARG A 437 0.09 17.79 -13.63
C ARG A 437 -1.12 17.95 -12.72
N TYR A 438 -1.89 16.89 -12.52
CA TYR A 438 -3.00 16.89 -11.57
C TYR A 438 -2.51 17.18 -10.14
N ASN A 439 -1.43 16.52 -9.70
CA ASN A 439 -0.79 16.76 -8.40
C ASN A 439 -0.20 18.17 -8.30
N ALA A 440 0.60 18.60 -9.29
CA ALA A 440 1.16 19.95 -9.36
C ALA A 440 0.09 21.05 -9.32
N GLY A 441 -1.05 20.79 -9.97
CA GLY A 441 -2.22 21.66 -9.97
C GLY A 441 -2.87 21.86 -8.61
N LYS A 442 -2.53 21.08 -7.58
CA LYS A 442 -2.99 21.26 -6.19
C LYS A 442 -2.16 22.30 -5.42
N LEU A 443 -0.96 22.63 -5.91
CA LEU A 443 -0.04 23.52 -5.19
C LEU A 443 -0.69 24.89 -4.93
N GLY A 444 -0.63 25.34 -3.66
CA GLY A 444 -1.18 26.63 -3.24
C GLY A 444 -2.71 26.69 -3.17
N LYS A 445 -3.42 25.60 -3.53
CA LYS A 445 -4.88 25.49 -3.38
C LYS A 445 -5.26 24.92 -2.01
N PRO A 446 -6.49 25.20 -1.53
CA PRO A 446 -7.06 24.48 -0.41
C PRO A 446 -7.12 22.97 -0.69
N VAL A 447 -7.06 22.18 0.37
CA VAL A 447 -7.24 20.72 0.28
C VAL A 447 -8.69 20.39 -0.10
N ASP A 448 -8.87 19.53 -1.11
CA ASP A 448 -10.16 18.92 -1.42
C ASP A 448 -10.36 17.67 -0.55
N ARG A 449 -11.20 17.77 0.48
CA ARG A 449 -11.50 16.66 1.39
C ARG A 449 -12.49 15.65 0.83
N THR A 450 -13.05 15.89 -0.37
CA THR A 450 -13.93 14.93 -1.05
C THR A 450 -13.16 13.91 -1.88
N GLU A 451 -11.88 14.16 -2.14
CA GLU A 451 -11.02 13.32 -2.97
C GLU A 451 -10.69 11.97 -2.31
N TRP A 452 -10.58 10.91 -3.12
CA TRP A 452 -10.14 9.58 -2.70
C TRP A 452 -8.77 9.27 -3.30
N ASP A 453 -7.96 8.54 -2.54
CA ASP A 453 -6.63 8.05 -2.95
C ASP A 453 -6.64 6.58 -3.40
N MET A 454 -7.80 5.91 -3.32
CA MET A 454 -8.00 4.54 -3.81
C MET A 454 -9.22 4.47 -4.72
N THR A 455 -9.14 3.61 -5.75
CA THR A 455 -10.27 3.32 -6.63
C THR A 455 -11.29 2.41 -5.92
N PRO A 456 -12.58 2.42 -6.28
CA PRO A 456 -13.58 1.56 -5.67
C PRO A 456 -13.28 0.05 -5.76
N GLN A 457 -12.61 -0.37 -6.82
CA GLN A 457 -12.20 -1.75 -7.07
C GLN A 457 -10.84 -2.11 -6.43
N THR A 458 -10.32 -1.28 -5.53
CA THR A 458 -9.10 -1.61 -4.76
C THR A 458 -9.48 -2.46 -3.55
N TYR A 459 -8.86 -3.64 -3.40
CA TYR A 459 -8.97 -4.44 -2.17
C TYR A 459 -7.94 -3.96 -1.15
N ASN A 460 -8.26 -2.84 -0.50
CA ASN A 460 -7.48 -2.26 0.59
C ASN A 460 -8.35 -1.24 1.34
N ALA A 461 -7.83 -0.63 2.38
CA ALA A 461 -8.41 0.53 3.06
C ALA A 461 -7.30 1.51 3.47
N TYR A 462 -7.68 2.71 3.93
CA TYR A 462 -6.73 3.62 4.55
C TYR A 462 -7.36 4.58 5.55
N TYR A 463 -6.52 5.06 6.46
CA TYR A 463 -6.76 6.22 7.29
C TYR A 463 -5.85 7.38 6.87
N ASN A 464 -6.42 8.57 6.69
CA ASN A 464 -5.65 9.79 6.47
C ASN A 464 -5.69 10.68 7.73
N PRO A 465 -4.55 10.89 8.43
CA PRO A 465 -4.52 11.68 9.65
C PRO A 465 -4.83 13.17 9.44
N SER A 466 -4.47 13.73 8.30
CA SER A 466 -4.69 15.16 7.99
C SER A 466 -6.17 15.45 7.64
N ASN A 467 -6.85 14.46 7.07
CA ASN A 467 -8.28 14.54 6.84
C ASN A 467 -9.12 14.04 8.03
N ASN A 468 -8.50 13.29 8.96
CA ASN A 468 -9.18 12.56 10.02
C ASN A 468 -10.32 11.73 9.42
N GLU A 469 -9.97 10.87 8.46
CA GLU A 469 -10.93 10.10 7.68
C GLU A 469 -10.49 8.66 7.47
N ILE A 470 -11.46 7.76 7.34
CA ILE A 470 -11.27 6.37 6.92
C ILE A 470 -11.90 6.20 5.54
N VAL A 471 -11.24 5.44 4.67
CA VAL A 471 -11.69 5.19 3.31
C VAL A 471 -11.73 3.69 3.05
N LEU A 472 -12.89 3.22 2.61
CA LEU A 472 -13.25 1.82 2.49
C LEU A 472 -13.81 1.58 1.08
N PRO A 473 -12.95 1.35 0.07
CA PRO A 473 -13.36 0.98 -1.28
C PRO A 473 -14.37 -0.17 -1.32
N ALA A 474 -15.23 -0.20 -2.33
CA ALA A 474 -16.25 -1.23 -2.53
C ALA A 474 -15.70 -2.65 -2.52
N ALA A 475 -14.53 -2.87 -3.13
CA ALA A 475 -13.91 -4.18 -3.21
C ALA A 475 -13.39 -4.70 -1.85
N GLN A 476 -13.10 -3.83 -0.87
CA GLN A 476 -12.62 -4.23 0.46
C GLN A 476 -13.58 -5.18 1.19
N PHE A 477 -14.85 -5.12 0.81
CA PHE A 477 -15.92 -5.92 1.40
C PHE A 477 -16.18 -7.25 0.69
N LEU A 478 -15.46 -7.51 -0.41
CA LEU A 478 -15.69 -8.70 -1.22
C LEU A 478 -15.05 -9.93 -0.57
N VAL A 479 -15.87 -10.94 -0.31
CA VAL A 479 -15.40 -12.30 0.01
C VAL A 479 -15.66 -13.18 -1.22
N PRO A 480 -14.62 -13.70 -1.90
CA PRO A 480 -14.78 -14.41 -3.16
C PRO A 480 -15.74 -15.61 -3.06
N GLY A 481 -16.64 -15.71 -4.04
CA GLY A 481 -17.63 -16.78 -4.10
C GLY A 481 -18.78 -16.69 -3.07
N LEU A 482 -18.84 -15.62 -2.26
CA LEU A 482 -19.94 -15.36 -1.34
C LEU A 482 -20.66 -14.05 -1.68
N ARG A 483 -21.99 -14.07 -1.59
CA ARG A 483 -22.78 -12.83 -1.60
C ARG A 483 -22.72 -12.24 -0.20
N ASP A 484 -22.63 -10.92 -0.12
CA ASP A 484 -22.56 -10.21 1.17
C ASP A 484 -23.69 -10.65 2.13
N GLU A 485 -24.93 -10.72 1.63
CA GLU A 485 -26.12 -11.12 2.40
C GLU A 485 -26.08 -12.54 2.98
N ASP A 486 -25.23 -13.42 2.43
CA ASP A 486 -25.04 -14.81 2.86
C ASP A 486 -23.97 -14.96 3.95
N MET A 487 -23.24 -13.88 4.29
CA MET A 487 -22.27 -13.91 5.39
C MET A 487 -22.95 -13.65 6.74
N ASP A 488 -22.67 -14.50 7.71
CA ASP A 488 -23.15 -14.34 9.08
C ASP A 488 -22.38 -13.23 9.82
N ASP A 489 -23.01 -12.62 10.84
CA ASP A 489 -22.47 -11.42 11.49
C ASP A 489 -21.10 -11.66 12.13
N ALA A 490 -20.85 -12.82 12.74
CA ALA A 490 -19.55 -13.12 13.35
C ALA A 490 -18.41 -13.02 12.34
N VAL A 491 -18.61 -13.57 11.13
CA VAL A 491 -17.62 -13.50 10.05
C VAL A 491 -17.49 -12.07 9.55
N VAL A 492 -18.59 -11.33 9.33
CA VAL A 492 -18.52 -9.93 8.88
C VAL A 492 -17.84 -9.02 9.91
N TYR A 493 -18.10 -9.22 11.20
CA TYR A 493 -17.46 -8.46 12.27
C TYR A 493 -15.99 -8.84 12.43
N GLY A 494 -15.60 -10.09 12.20
CA GLY A 494 -14.19 -10.48 12.17
C GLY A 494 -13.45 -9.90 10.95
N TYR A 495 -14.00 -10.13 9.76
CA TYR A 495 -13.37 -9.87 8.45
C TYR A 495 -13.41 -8.39 8.01
N ALA A 496 -14.54 -7.70 8.19
CA ALA A 496 -14.68 -6.31 7.75
C ALA A 496 -14.62 -5.34 8.93
N ALA A 497 -15.29 -5.65 10.05
CA ALA A 497 -15.30 -4.72 11.17
C ALA A 497 -13.95 -4.68 11.90
N ALA A 498 -13.41 -5.83 12.33
CA ALA A 498 -12.20 -5.88 13.14
C ALA A 498 -10.91 -5.69 12.32
N SER A 499 -10.69 -6.49 11.27
CA SER A 499 -9.45 -6.43 10.47
C SER A 499 -9.37 -5.24 9.51
N THR A 500 -10.41 -4.41 9.40
CA THR A 500 -10.39 -3.24 8.50
C THR A 500 -10.98 -2.01 9.16
N ILE A 501 -12.28 -1.94 9.42
CA ILE A 501 -12.91 -0.69 9.89
C ILE A 501 -12.33 -0.23 11.23
N GLY A 502 -12.21 -1.15 12.19
CA GLY A 502 -11.63 -0.89 13.50
C GLY A 502 -10.14 -0.62 13.43
N HIS A 503 -9.45 -1.30 12.52
CA HIS A 503 -8.05 -1.06 12.21
C HIS A 503 -7.83 0.39 11.74
N GLU A 504 -8.54 0.82 10.68
CA GLU A 504 -8.46 2.19 10.14
C GLU A 504 -8.91 3.26 11.16
N MET A 505 -9.93 2.99 11.98
CA MET A 505 -10.30 3.92 13.04
C MET A 505 -9.20 4.04 14.11
N THR A 506 -8.53 2.93 14.43
CA THR A 506 -7.45 2.90 15.42
C THR A 506 -6.22 3.64 14.93
N HIS A 507 -5.97 3.70 13.61
CA HIS A 507 -4.92 4.56 13.06
C HIS A 507 -5.07 6.03 13.42
N GLY A 508 -6.28 6.51 13.71
CA GLY A 508 -6.47 7.86 14.29
C GLY A 508 -5.86 8.05 15.67
N PHE A 509 -5.45 6.98 16.33
CA PHE A 509 -5.01 6.97 17.72
C PHE A 509 -3.73 6.15 17.96
N ASP A 510 -3.13 5.52 16.95
CA ASP A 510 -1.84 4.82 17.08
C ASP A 510 -0.66 5.76 17.46
N ASP A 511 0.59 5.28 17.39
CA ASP A 511 1.76 6.08 17.78
C ASP A 511 1.97 7.34 16.91
N GLN A 512 1.49 7.35 15.67
CA GLN A 512 1.53 8.46 14.71
C GLN A 512 0.24 9.27 14.69
N GLY A 513 -0.91 8.65 14.48
CA GLY A 513 -2.19 9.31 14.37
C GLY A 513 -2.59 10.07 15.63
N ARG A 514 -2.19 9.61 16.82
CA ARG A 514 -2.38 10.37 18.08
C ARG A 514 -1.68 11.73 18.07
N GLN A 515 -0.71 11.95 17.19
CA GLN A 515 0.03 13.20 17.08
C GLN A 515 -0.73 14.26 16.26
N TYR A 516 -1.83 13.88 15.61
CA TYR A 516 -2.69 14.77 14.84
C TYR A 516 -3.93 15.13 15.64
N ASP A 517 -4.25 16.42 15.72
CA ASP A 517 -5.44 16.91 16.43
C ASP A 517 -6.75 16.65 15.66
N ILE A 518 -7.88 17.09 16.22
CA ILE A 518 -9.21 16.99 15.59
C ILE A 518 -9.31 17.73 14.24
N GLY A 519 -8.42 18.68 13.97
CA GLY A 519 -8.30 19.35 12.68
C GLY A 519 -7.43 18.59 11.68
N GLY A 520 -6.80 17.49 12.10
CA GLY A 520 -5.78 16.78 11.33
C GLY A 520 -4.45 17.53 11.28
N ASN A 521 -4.16 18.40 12.24
CA ASN A 521 -2.85 19.08 12.31
C ASN A 521 -1.93 18.32 13.25
N LEU A 522 -0.69 18.06 12.81
CA LEU A 522 0.41 17.54 13.61
C LEU A 522 0.69 18.50 14.77
N LYS A 523 0.12 18.16 15.92
CA LYS A 523 0.06 18.97 17.13
C LYS A 523 -0.26 18.08 18.32
N GLU A 524 0.58 18.11 19.34
CA GLU A 524 0.34 17.40 20.58
C GLU A 524 -0.96 17.89 21.26
N TRP A 525 -1.84 16.94 21.61
CA TRP A 525 -3.10 17.22 22.30
C TRP A 525 -3.34 16.36 23.54
N TRP A 526 -2.51 15.35 23.78
CA TRP A 526 -2.53 14.51 24.98
C TRP A 526 -1.82 15.21 26.13
N LEU A 527 -2.20 14.87 27.36
CA LEU A 527 -1.39 15.24 28.51
C LEU A 527 -0.06 14.44 28.51
N PRO A 528 1.05 15.03 28.99
CA PRO A 528 2.35 14.35 29.03
C PRO A 528 2.32 13.00 29.76
N GLU A 529 1.63 12.91 30.89
CA GLU A 529 1.50 11.69 31.69
C GLU A 529 0.73 10.57 30.97
N ASP A 530 -0.26 10.92 30.15
CA ASP A 530 -1.00 9.95 29.34
C ASP A 530 -0.15 9.47 28.17
N SER A 531 0.65 10.36 27.57
CA SER A 531 1.61 10.02 26.52
C SER A 531 2.64 9.01 27.03
N VAL A 532 3.21 9.23 28.22
CA VAL A 532 4.16 8.27 28.83
C VAL A 532 3.52 6.90 29.05
N LYS A 533 2.28 6.86 29.54
CA LYS A 533 1.55 5.60 29.77
C LYS A 533 1.21 4.85 28.49
N PHE A 534 0.91 5.57 27.40
CA PHE A 534 0.72 4.98 26.07
C PHE A 534 2.03 4.44 25.53
N THR A 535 3.10 5.23 25.52
CA THR A 535 4.42 4.81 25.05
C THR A 535 4.89 3.55 25.78
N LYS A 536 4.66 3.43 27.10
CA LYS A 536 5.00 2.22 27.87
C LYS A 536 4.27 0.97 27.34
N ARG A 537 2.99 1.09 26.98
CA ARG A 537 2.18 -0.03 26.45
C ARG A 537 2.57 -0.36 25.02
N ALA A 538 2.74 0.66 24.19
CA ALA A 538 3.18 0.52 22.82
C ALA A 538 4.57 -0.15 22.76
N GLN A 539 5.46 0.15 23.72
CA GLN A 539 6.76 -0.53 23.85
C GLN A 539 6.64 -2.02 24.19
N MET A 540 5.60 -2.44 24.93
CA MET A 540 5.36 -3.87 25.17
C MET A 540 5.07 -4.59 23.85
N LEU A 541 4.26 -3.97 22.98
CA LEU A 541 3.94 -4.52 21.66
C LEU A 541 5.16 -4.56 20.74
N ILE A 542 5.98 -3.49 20.72
CA ILE A 542 7.27 -3.50 20.01
C ILE A 542 8.12 -4.70 20.46
N ASN A 543 8.24 -4.91 21.77
CA ASN A 543 9.07 -5.97 22.32
C ASN A 543 8.53 -7.37 21.97
N GLN A 544 7.21 -7.53 21.97
CA GLN A 544 6.55 -8.75 21.55
C GLN A 544 6.86 -9.07 20.09
N PHE A 545 6.67 -8.10 19.18
CA PHE A 545 6.93 -8.31 17.76
C PHE A 545 8.41 -8.49 17.42
N ASN A 546 9.32 -7.78 18.10
CA ASN A 546 10.77 -8.04 18.00
C ASN A 546 11.15 -9.46 18.40
N GLY A 547 10.35 -10.11 19.25
CA GLY A 547 10.56 -11.49 19.68
C GLY A 547 10.29 -12.53 18.58
N TYR A 548 9.58 -12.17 17.51
CA TYR A 548 9.29 -13.09 16.42
C TYR A 548 10.43 -13.16 15.41
N SER A 549 10.90 -14.37 15.13
CA SER A 549 11.94 -14.64 14.13
C SER A 549 11.42 -15.53 13.01
N ILE A 550 11.72 -15.15 11.77
CA ILE A 550 11.31 -15.82 10.54
C ILE A 550 12.55 -15.99 9.69
N TYR A 551 12.96 -17.25 9.45
CA TYR A 551 14.19 -17.60 8.72
C TYR A 551 15.46 -16.88 9.23
N GLY A 552 15.52 -16.57 10.53
CA GLY A 552 16.66 -15.90 11.16
C GLY A 552 16.61 -14.36 11.12
N LEU A 553 15.63 -13.76 10.44
CA LEU A 553 15.34 -12.33 10.55
C LEU A 553 14.28 -12.08 11.61
N HIS A 554 14.42 -11.00 12.36
CA HIS A 554 13.43 -10.57 13.35
C HIS A 554 12.45 -9.58 12.71
N VAL A 555 11.17 -9.66 13.09
CA VAL A 555 10.21 -8.60 12.76
C VAL A 555 10.66 -7.32 13.45
N ASN A 556 10.69 -6.21 12.72
CA ASN A 556 10.99 -4.90 13.29
C ASN A 556 9.73 -4.34 13.96
N GLY A 557 9.59 -4.58 15.27
CA GLY A 557 8.44 -4.13 16.06
C GLY A 557 8.26 -2.61 16.11
N LYS A 558 9.34 -1.82 15.89
CA LYS A 558 9.27 -0.36 15.78
C LYS A 558 8.74 0.08 14.41
N ALA A 559 9.22 -0.55 13.34
CA ALA A 559 8.73 -0.26 11.99
C ALA A 559 7.28 -0.70 11.78
N THR A 560 6.82 -1.71 12.53
CA THR A 560 5.46 -2.27 12.42
C THR A 560 4.48 -1.76 13.48
N GLN A 561 4.87 -0.73 14.22
CA GLN A 561 4.22 -0.36 15.47
C GLN A 561 2.76 0.09 15.30
N ASP A 562 2.47 1.00 14.36
CA ASP A 562 1.12 1.50 14.12
C ASP A 562 0.18 0.37 13.71
N GLU A 563 0.62 -0.45 12.75
CA GLU A 563 -0.12 -1.59 12.22
C GLU A 563 -0.46 -2.59 13.30
N ASN A 564 0.51 -2.91 14.17
CA ASN A 564 0.27 -3.83 15.27
C ASN A 564 -0.71 -3.24 16.31
N ILE A 565 -0.65 -1.92 16.57
CA ILE A 565 -1.59 -1.23 17.46
C ILE A 565 -2.99 -1.23 16.83
N ALA A 566 -3.07 -0.95 15.54
CA ALA A 566 -4.31 -0.88 14.79
C ALA A 566 -4.98 -2.25 14.66
N ASP A 567 -4.22 -3.33 14.45
CA ASP A 567 -4.72 -4.71 14.50
C ASP A 567 -5.31 -5.04 15.87
N LEU A 568 -4.55 -4.83 16.94
CA LEU A 568 -5.00 -5.14 18.30
C LEU A 568 -6.25 -4.33 18.66
N GLY A 569 -6.25 -3.02 18.35
CA GLY A 569 -7.40 -2.13 18.56
C GLY A 569 -8.62 -2.58 17.75
N GLY A 570 -8.44 -2.86 16.46
CA GLY A 570 -9.48 -3.35 15.57
C GLY A 570 -10.15 -4.62 16.09
N ILE A 571 -9.36 -5.59 16.58
CA ILE A 571 -9.87 -6.84 17.17
C ILE A 571 -10.74 -6.56 18.39
N VAL A 572 -10.24 -5.81 19.39
CA VAL A 572 -10.96 -5.64 20.66
C VAL A 572 -12.20 -4.75 20.50
N ILE A 573 -12.13 -3.70 19.68
CA ILE A 573 -13.27 -2.82 19.38
C ILE A 573 -14.31 -3.58 18.55
N GLY A 574 -13.87 -4.36 17.56
CA GLY A 574 -14.73 -5.16 16.70
C GLY A 574 -15.45 -6.26 17.47
N LEU A 575 -14.76 -6.87 18.43
CA LEU A 575 -15.35 -7.85 19.34
C LEU A 575 -16.41 -7.21 20.24
N ASP A 576 -16.14 -6.03 20.81
CA ASP A 576 -17.11 -5.29 21.62
C ASP A 576 -18.35 -4.90 20.80
N ALA A 577 -18.18 -4.51 19.53
CA ALA A 577 -19.29 -4.24 18.62
C ALA A 577 -20.07 -5.52 18.28
N PHE A 578 -19.38 -6.63 18.00
CA PHE A 578 -20.00 -7.91 17.69
C PHE A 578 -20.85 -8.44 18.83
N LYS A 579 -20.38 -8.30 20.09
CA LYS A 579 -21.11 -8.72 21.30
C LYS A 579 -22.48 -8.04 21.46
N LYS A 580 -22.72 -6.92 20.77
CA LYS A 580 -23.99 -6.19 20.80
C LYS A 580 -24.99 -6.68 19.76
N THR A 581 -24.57 -7.48 18.78
CA THR A 581 -25.44 -8.03 17.74
C THR A 581 -26.43 -9.05 18.29
N ASP A 582 -27.55 -9.22 17.59
CA ASP A 582 -28.53 -10.24 17.96
C ASP A 582 -27.95 -11.65 17.79
N GLN A 583 -27.13 -11.88 16.76
CA GLN A 583 -26.48 -13.17 16.54
C GLN A 583 -25.61 -13.60 17.74
N TYR A 584 -24.81 -12.68 18.31
CA TYR A 584 -24.02 -13.00 19.49
C TYR A 584 -24.90 -13.31 20.70
N LYS A 585 -25.92 -12.47 20.95
CA LYS A 585 -26.85 -12.64 22.09
C LYS A 585 -27.66 -13.93 22.02
N GLU A 586 -28.00 -14.39 20.82
CA GLU A 586 -28.68 -15.67 20.62
C GLU A 586 -27.80 -16.87 20.99
N GLY A 587 -26.46 -16.74 20.88
CA GLY A 587 -25.52 -17.76 21.34
C GLY A 587 -25.60 -19.09 20.58
N LYS A 588 -26.19 -19.13 19.38
CA LYS A 588 -26.36 -20.37 18.60
C LYS A 588 -25.11 -20.70 17.80
N ALA A 589 -24.75 -21.98 17.79
CA ALA A 589 -23.64 -22.47 16.98
C ALA A 589 -24.05 -22.60 15.48
N ILE A 590 -23.10 -22.30 14.59
CA ILE A 590 -23.20 -22.58 13.15
C ILE A 590 -22.09 -23.59 12.82
N ASN A 591 -22.46 -24.75 12.28
CA ASN A 591 -21.55 -25.88 12.06
C ASN A 591 -20.75 -26.29 13.31
N GLY A 592 -21.39 -26.22 14.48
CA GLY A 592 -20.75 -26.56 15.76
C GLY A 592 -19.77 -25.52 16.30
N LEU A 593 -19.61 -24.38 15.63
CA LEU A 593 -18.78 -23.27 16.07
C LEU A 593 -19.63 -22.20 16.75
N MET A 594 -19.25 -21.81 17.97
CA MET A 594 -19.92 -20.76 18.73
C MET A 594 -19.64 -19.37 18.11
N PRO A 595 -20.52 -18.37 18.32
CA PRO A 595 -20.36 -17.04 17.73
C PRO A 595 -18.97 -16.42 17.96
N LEU A 596 -18.42 -16.56 19.17
CA LEU A 596 -17.10 -16.04 19.50
C LEU A 596 -15.96 -16.74 18.72
N GLN A 597 -16.05 -18.05 18.50
CA GLN A 597 -15.08 -18.78 17.68
C GLN A 597 -15.14 -18.32 16.23
N ARG A 598 -16.35 -18.12 15.69
CA ARG A 598 -16.55 -17.64 14.33
C ARG A 598 -15.99 -16.23 14.11
N PHE A 599 -16.07 -15.35 15.10
CA PHE A 599 -15.46 -14.02 15.03
C PHE A 599 -13.94 -14.10 14.81
N PHE A 600 -13.22 -14.87 15.62
CA PHE A 600 -11.78 -15.04 15.47
C PHE A 600 -11.40 -15.72 14.15
N LEU A 601 -12.21 -16.67 13.67
CA LEU A 601 -12.01 -17.30 12.35
C LEU A 601 -12.28 -16.32 11.20
N GLY A 602 -13.30 -15.46 11.31
CA GLY A 602 -13.57 -14.39 10.36
C GLY A 602 -12.45 -13.36 10.28
N TYR A 603 -11.85 -13.00 11.42
CA TYR A 603 -10.65 -12.16 11.42
C TYR A 603 -9.45 -12.88 10.77
N ALA A 604 -9.24 -14.16 11.08
CA ALA A 604 -8.16 -14.94 10.46
C ALA A 604 -8.33 -15.10 8.94
N LEU A 605 -9.57 -15.12 8.43
CA LEU A 605 -9.88 -15.08 7.01
C LEU A 605 -9.39 -13.78 6.34
N GLY A 606 -9.46 -12.65 7.04
CA GLY A 606 -8.93 -11.36 6.55
C GLY A 606 -7.42 -11.39 6.23
N TRP A 607 -6.70 -12.31 6.87
CA TRP A 607 -5.27 -12.51 6.69
C TRP A 607 -4.91 -13.83 5.99
N LEU A 608 -5.90 -14.56 5.48
CA LEU A 608 -5.71 -15.85 4.79
C LEU A 608 -4.67 -15.69 3.67
N GLY A 609 -3.52 -16.35 3.79
CA GLY A 609 -2.51 -16.36 2.75
C GLY A 609 -1.21 -17.07 3.10
N GLN A 610 -0.41 -17.31 2.09
CA GLN A 610 0.95 -17.83 2.21
C GLN A 610 1.87 -17.12 1.22
N GLU A 611 3.15 -17.05 1.57
CA GLU A 611 4.15 -16.31 0.81
C GLU A 611 5.34 -17.19 0.48
N ARG A 612 5.98 -16.92 -0.66
CA ARG A 612 7.29 -17.47 -0.98
C ARG A 612 8.32 -16.87 -0.04
N LYS A 613 9.36 -17.66 0.25
CA LYS A 613 10.43 -17.28 1.17
C LYS A 613 11.05 -15.92 0.80
N GLU A 614 11.32 -15.72 -0.49
CA GLU A 614 11.92 -14.50 -1.02
C GLU A 614 11.05 -13.27 -0.73
N ALA A 615 9.74 -13.38 -0.97
CA ALA A 615 8.78 -12.31 -0.69
C ALA A 615 8.63 -12.01 0.80
N LEU A 616 8.53 -13.05 1.63
CA LEU A 616 8.40 -12.90 3.07
C LEU A 616 9.64 -12.23 3.70
N LEU A 617 10.84 -12.62 3.26
CA LEU A 617 12.09 -11.98 3.68
C LEU A 617 12.18 -10.53 3.21
N SER A 618 11.72 -10.24 2.00
CA SER A 618 11.65 -8.87 1.49
C SER A 618 10.66 -8.03 2.30
N GLN A 619 9.48 -8.56 2.65
CA GLN A 619 8.49 -7.88 3.49
C GLN A 619 9.07 -7.50 4.86
N ILE A 620 9.76 -8.42 5.53
CA ILE A 620 10.37 -8.19 6.86
C ILE A 620 11.34 -6.99 6.84
N LEU A 621 12.00 -6.72 5.71
CA LEU A 621 12.99 -5.65 5.58
C LEU A 621 12.41 -4.32 5.08
N THR A 622 11.19 -4.31 4.54
CA THR A 622 10.71 -3.17 3.73
C THR A 622 9.32 -2.68 4.09
N ASN A 623 8.50 -3.49 4.77
CA ASN A 623 7.10 -3.20 5.00
C ASN A 623 6.85 -2.81 6.46
N GLU A 624 5.97 -1.85 6.68
CA GLU A 624 5.44 -1.47 8.00
C GLU A 624 4.39 -2.46 8.52
N HIS A 625 3.90 -3.38 7.70
CA HIS A 625 3.01 -4.44 8.13
C HIS A 625 3.80 -5.68 8.53
N ALA A 626 3.51 -6.23 9.72
CA ALA A 626 3.93 -7.58 10.04
C ALA A 626 3.34 -8.60 9.03
N PRO A 627 4.00 -9.75 8.79
CA PRO A 627 3.45 -10.79 7.93
C PRO A 627 2.06 -11.25 8.36
N GLY A 628 1.17 -11.58 7.42
CA GLY A 628 -0.26 -11.80 7.70
C GLY A 628 -0.55 -12.84 8.80
N PHE A 629 0.22 -13.94 8.85
CA PHE A 629 0.07 -14.94 9.92
C PHE A 629 0.42 -14.40 11.32
N MET A 630 1.30 -13.41 11.41
CA MET A 630 1.64 -12.71 12.66
C MET A 630 0.62 -11.63 13.03
N ARG A 631 -0.06 -11.03 12.05
CA ARG A 631 -1.22 -10.15 12.28
C ARG A 631 -2.43 -10.88 12.86
N VAL A 632 -2.47 -12.21 12.74
CA VAL A 632 -3.41 -13.09 13.47
C VAL A 632 -2.82 -13.53 14.80
N ASN A 633 -1.72 -14.29 14.75
CA ASN A 633 -1.21 -14.97 15.95
C ASN A 633 -0.68 -14.00 17.01
N GLY A 634 -0.03 -12.91 16.60
CA GLY A 634 0.53 -11.91 17.50
C GLY A 634 -0.54 -11.29 18.41
N PRO A 635 -1.46 -10.47 17.87
CA PRO A 635 -2.43 -9.75 18.69
C PRO A 635 -3.45 -10.67 19.37
N PHE A 636 -3.74 -11.87 18.85
CA PHE A 636 -4.67 -12.80 19.52
C PHE A 636 -4.17 -13.24 20.90
N THR A 637 -2.85 -13.31 21.09
CA THR A 637 -2.28 -13.63 22.42
C THR A 637 -2.55 -12.54 23.47
N ASP A 638 -2.95 -11.34 23.04
CA ASP A 638 -3.26 -10.22 23.91
C ASP A 638 -4.76 -10.11 24.26
N VAL A 639 -5.62 -10.87 23.57
CA VAL A 639 -7.09 -10.79 23.69
C VAL A 639 -7.63 -11.86 24.64
N PRO A 640 -8.16 -11.53 25.83
CA PRO A 640 -8.63 -12.53 26.81
C PRO A 640 -9.70 -13.49 26.27
N GLU A 641 -10.61 -13.00 25.43
CA GLU A 641 -11.70 -13.77 24.84
C GLU A 641 -11.20 -14.85 23.87
N PHE A 642 -9.99 -14.71 23.33
CA PHE A 642 -9.36 -15.77 22.53
C PHE A 642 -9.07 -17.01 23.40
N TYR A 643 -8.61 -16.78 24.64
CA TYR A 643 -8.37 -17.85 25.61
C TYR A 643 -9.67 -18.55 26.02
N GLU A 644 -10.76 -17.79 26.16
CA GLU A 644 -12.09 -18.34 26.44
C GLU A 644 -12.61 -19.19 25.27
N ALA A 645 -12.58 -18.64 24.06
CA ALA A 645 -13.17 -19.25 22.87
C ALA A 645 -12.53 -20.58 22.45
N PHE A 646 -11.21 -20.72 22.68
CA PHE A 646 -10.42 -21.87 22.24
C PHE A 646 -9.75 -22.63 23.39
N HIS A 647 -10.07 -22.28 24.63
CA HIS A 647 -9.54 -22.92 25.83
C HIS A 647 -8.01 -22.95 25.91
N ILE A 648 -7.38 -21.83 25.52
CA ILE A 648 -5.92 -21.68 25.53
C ILE A 648 -5.42 -21.73 26.98
N LYS A 649 -4.43 -22.57 27.24
CA LYS A 649 -3.91 -22.85 28.58
C LYS A 649 -2.39 -22.76 28.65
N LYS A 650 -1.88 -22.66 29.88
CA LYS A 650 -0.43 -22.67 30.13
C LYS A 650 0.22 -23.91 29.52
N GLY A 651 1.25 -23.68 28.71
CA GLY A 651 1.97 -24.73 27.97
C GLY A 651 1.67 -24.75 26.47
N ASP A 652 0.55 -24.14 26.04
CA ASP A 652 0.29 -23.88 24.61
C ASP A 652 1.26 -22.81 24.09
N LYS A 653 1.66 -22.87 22.81
CA LYS A 653 2.65 -21.93 22.25
C LYS A 653 2.16 -20.48 22.19
N MET A 654 0.85 -20.29 22.06
CA MET A 654 0.18 -19.00 22.06
C MET A 654 -0.24 -18.53 23.47
N TRP A 655 0.22 -19.22 24.53
CA TRP A 655 -0.01 -18.75 25.89
C TRP A 655 0.94 -17.59 26.24
N LEU A 656 0.37 -16.43 26.54
CA LEU A 656 1.05 -15.36 27.27
C LEU A 656 0.51 -15.25 28.70
N GLU A 657 1.43 -15.06 29.65
CA GLU A 657 1.06 -14.75 31.05
C GLU A 657 0.22 -13.45 31.09
N PRO A 658 -0.83 -13.36 31.92
CA PRO A 658 -1.77 -12.24 31.89
C PRO A 658 -1.15 -10.84 32.03
N ASP A 659 -0.02 -10.72 32.73
CA ASP A 659 0.73 -9.47 32.93
C ASP A 659 1.61 -9.07 31.73
N LYS A 660 1.86 -10.00 30.81
CA LYS A 660 2.59 -9.76 29.55
C LYS A 660 1.69 -9.39 28.38
N ARG A 661 0.38 -9.62 28.51
CA ARG A 661 -0.60 -9.29 27.47
C ARG A 661 -0.74 -7.77 27.33
N VAL A 662 -0.56 -7.28 26.11
CA VAL A 662 -0.62 -5.87 25.78
C VAL A 662 -2.06 -5.38 25.81
N LYS A 663 -2.30 -4.23 26.44
CA LYS A 663 -3.60 -3.54 26.44
C LYS A 663 -3.37 -2.05 26.21
N ILE A 664 -3.79 -1.56 25.05
CA ILE A 664 -3.64 -0.16 24.63
C ILE A 664 -5.01 0.53 24.63
N TRP A 665 -5.81 0.25 23.61
CA TRP A 665 -7.16 0.79 23.46
C TRP A 665 -8.15 0.13 24.39
#